data_AF-A0A352WR69-F1
#
_entry.id   AF-A0A352WR69-F1
#
_cell.length_a   1.000
_cell.length_b   1.000
_cell.length_c   1.000
_cell.angle_alpha   90.00
_cell.angle_beta   90.00
_cell.angle_gamma   90.00
#
_symmetry.space_group_name_H-M   'P 1'
#
loop_
_entity.id
_entity.type
_entity.pdbx_description
1 polymer ?
#
loop_
_entity_poly.entity_id
_entity_poly.type
_entity_poly.pdbx_seq_one_letter_code
_entity_poly.pdbx_strand_id
1 'polypeptide(L)'
;PTQINPNGVIGGYSFNFSFGDAYDFEATQRTYQLLIANMPFLQNNMNHFIGENDEDDYLYDYADDYEGSGIEVVLESEVFGDIDYIPLHLAEGYGFFKYMEVDETPGSRDIVLYDALPNSLPRVGGIMTSVIQTPLSHVNLRAIQDNVPNAYIADPLSVDSIAGLLGNYIYYRIEADSYFIREATLDEVNEWYEALRPTEPQIPPRDLSFTEILPLDDIGFEMSSAFGAKCSNVATMRTFGFPEGTIPDGFGVPFYFYDEFMQYNDFYEEAEVMINNPSFIYDIDFREDRLRDFRDDIRDAPMPPWMMDALQVMHDSFPAGTAVRCRSSTNNEDLPGFSGAGLYTSKTQYPEEGHISKSIKQVYASMWNFRAYEERDFYRVDHFMAAMGVLCHPNFQEEQANGVGISLDPIYNTAGTFYLNSQVGESLITNPDPNSVPEEILLYEDPSEGAGYVVLRLSNLVADGDLVMDVEYLDLIREYLGTIHNEFAVLYGVEGIEGFGMDIEFKITAQDALAIKQARPWVSFWAGIKADDDLAVEELVEPIASPDLGENEAVTLRVANTGLNEMSDFDLSLLVDGELMETMNVQGSIAPFGDSLIQFTTTQDFSSPGDYLITGIVSDPDDGYENNDTLEVTLNHIHNVEGALSIAHVNTTCDGQVYVNMVISNLGAEVISSVEVSIEVNGEVMDVLQESVEIASADEGELSFFIDDDLLASTNTIHLALTSVNGITDGDATNNTATATADLEAIFEDITLYFVADDWPAETSWQLVEVGSGQVLSEGELDPSTVEYSVTVCVNSNSCLTLNVFDSWGDGMCCAGGEGFFQVLNSNGVIIVHNDGDFGSVAVESFCASDGGCQDLITLNFVADNWPLETSWQLVDVASGQILSEGGLGSSTVEYSEVVCVSSSACQELYVFDSWGDGMCCAGGEGYFQVLNADGEIIVYNNGEFESLAVESFCAGDSPCQIIATVEATAASSEAASDAILTIETLSTDNDFVFSIDGGQSWQSSNIFQGLAADTYEVRIKNAAATCDYMETVVIGVCDFTDLEITVTHPYSVLTTDGSIIIAPSTEEGSYLYSIDGGQNFESSGVFMNLPVGEYNIVVTDNLSSCSYEFERLLVPSGVMAVDEQASIGPIIRVYPNPTNNQLSIELESSSALSQALQFMVFDRLGRVLETGSISPGSTRETIWLGGYAPGTYFIKCLGEGFEQQNFKVIKM
;
A
#
# COMPACT_ATOMS: atom_id res chain seq x y z
N PRO A 1 13.13 -44.29 -20.28
CA PRO A 1 12.26 -44.14 -21.47
C PRO A 1 11.25 -45.30 -21.64
N THR A 2 9.94 -45.03 -21.53
CA THR A 2 8.87 -46.05 -21.52
C THR A 2 7.89 -45.99 -22.71
N GLN A 3 8.05 -45.07 -23.66
CA GLN A 3 7.17 -45.01 -24.84
C GLN A 3 7.89 -45.16 -26.18
N ILE A 4 7.22 -45.89 -27.08
CA ILE A 4 7.61 -46.15 -28.47
C ILE A 4 6.53 -45.54 -29.35
N ASN A 5 6.92 -44.70 -30.30
CA ASN A 5 5.97 -44.06 -31.21
C ASN A 5 5.24 -45.08 -32.10
N PRO A 6 4.01 -44.80 -32.56
CA PRO A 6 3.18 -45.73 -33.36
C PRO A 6 3.81 -46.20 -34.67
N ASN A 7 4.81 -45.46 -35.18
CA ASN A 7 5.57 -45.79 -36.38
C ASN A 7 6.75 -46.76 -36.12
N GLY A 8 6.92 -47.23 -34.88
CA GLY A 8 7.98 -48.19 -34.52
C GLY A 8 9.38 -47.57 -34.50
N VAL A 9 9.47 -46.25 -34.61
CA VAL A 9 10.73 -45.51 -34.43
C VAL A 9 10.84 -45.18 -32.95
N ILE A 10 11.90 -45.71 -32.33
CA ILE A 10 12.40 -45.25 -31.04
C ILE A 10 12.64 -43.74 -31.23
N GLY A 11 12.01 -42.88 -30.42
CA GLY A 11 12.28 -41.43 -30.47
C GLY A 11 13.78 -41.16 -30.53
N GLY A 12 14.22 -40.09 -31.21
CA GLY A 12 15.63 -39.75 -31.24
C GLY A 12 16.12 -39.53 -29.82
N TYR A 13 16.88 -40.49 -29.27
CA TYR A 13 17.57 -40.31 -28.00
C TYR A 13 19.00 -39.93 -28.35
N SER A 14 19.30 -38.66 -28.13
CA SER A 14 20.63 -38.12 -27.98
C SER A 14 21.08 -38.45 -26.56
N PHE A 15 22.17 -39.20 -26.40
CA PHE A 15 22.84 -39.32 -25.11
C PHE A 15 23.96 -38.29 -25.12
N ASN A 16 23.77 -37.24 -24.33
CA ASN A 16 24.68 -36.13 -24.29
C ASN A 16 25.84 -36.41 -23.33
N PHE A 17 27.05 -36.06 -23.75
CA PHE A 17 28.27 -36.18 -22.96
C PHE A 17 28.55 -34.93 -22.11
N SER A 18 28.10 -33.76 -22.57
CA SER A 18 28.36 -32.43 -22.00
C SER A 18 27.02 -31.75 -21.70
N PHE A 19 26.90 -30.95 -20.64
CA PHE A 19 25.67 -30.18 -20.40
C PHE A 19 25.59 -28.89 -21.25
N GLY A 20 26.34 -28.85 -22.34
CA GLY A 20 26.51 -27.70 -23.21
C GLY A 20 27.97 -27.32 -23.40
N ASP A 21 28.87 -27.74 -22.52
CA ASP A 21 30.25 -27.24 -22.61
C ASP A 21 31.05 -27.80 -23.79
N ALA A 22 31.91 -26.94 -24.33
CA ALA A 22 32.86 -27.26 -25.38
C ALA A 22 34.14 -27.91 -24.80
N TYR A 23 34.44 -29.14 -25.23
CA TYR A 23 35.62 -29.86 -24.77
C TYR A 23 36.60 -30.16 -25.90
N ASP A 24 37.89 -30.25 -25.53
CA ASP A 24 38.92 -30.73 -26.46
C ASP A 24 38.61 -32.16 -26.95
N PHE A 25 38.98 -32.43 -28.19
CA PHE A 25 38.67 -33.70 -28.84
C PHE A 25 39.28 -34.92 -28.13
N GLU A 26 40.45 -34.79 -27.51
CA GLU A 26 41.11 -35.92 -26.86
C GLU A 26 40.37 -36.36 -25.59
N ALA A 27 39.85 -35.40 -24.82
CA ALA A 27 38.99 -35.64 -23.66
C ALA A 27 37.69 -36.33 -24.08
N THR A 28 36.95 -35.74 -25.03
CA THR A 28 35.68 -36.29 -25.52
C THR A 28 35.85 -37.67 -26.14
N GLN A 29 36.89 -37.87 -26.97
CA GLN A 29 37.17 -39.18 -27.57
C GLN A 29 37.42 -40.27 -26.52
N ARG A 30 38.19 -39.97 -25.46
CA ARG A 30 38.46 -40.95 -24.39
C ARG A 30 37.19 -41.34 -23.68
N THR A 31 36.33 -40.37 -23.37
CA THR A 31 35.06 -40.64 -22.67
C THR A 31 34.09 -41.43 -23.54
N TYR A 32 33.95 -41.08 -24.81
CA TYR A 32 33.13 -41.85 -25.77
C TYR A 32 33.58 -43.30 -25.85
N GLN A 33 34.89 -43.54 -25.93
CA GLN A 33 35.44 -44.90 -25.97
C GLN A 33 35.17 -45.67 -24.67
N LEU A 34 35.26 -45.02 -23.51
CA LEU A 34 34.95 -45.61 -22.21
C LEU A 34 33.46 -45.94 -22.08
N LEU A 35 32.57 -45.02 -22.45
CA LEU A 35 31.13 -45.19 -22.36
C LEU A 35 30.64 -46.26 -23.33
N ILE A 36 31.06 -46.23 -24.60
CA ILE A 36 30.69 -47.25 -25.59
C ILE A 36 31.22 -48.63 -25.19
N ALA A 37 32.41 -48.72 -24.58
CA ALA A 37 32.96 -50.00 -24.12
C ALA A 37 32.17 -50.63 -22.96
N ASN A 38 31.57 -49.80 -22.09
CA ASN A 38 30.81 -50.26 -20.92
C ASN A 38 29.29 -50.31 -21.16
N MET A 39 28.78 -49.54 -22.13
CA MET A 39 27.37 -49.40 -22.48
C MET A 39 27.20 -49.55 -24.00
N PRO A 40 27.27 -50.78 -24.55
CA PRO A 40 27.32 -51.01 -26.00
C PRO A 40 26.11 -50.49 -26.79
N PHE A 41 24.98 -50.19 -26.14
CA PHE A 41 23.79 -49.63 -26.80
C PHE A 41 23.95 -48.15 -27.20
N LEU A 42 24.95 -47.45 -26.63
CA LEU A 42 25.33 -46.08 -27.00
C LEU A 42 26.10 -46.02 -28.33
N GLN A 43 26.56 -47.16 -28.85
CA GLN A 43 27.33 -47.21 -30.09
C GLN A 43 26.49 -46.72 -31.27
N ASN A 44 26.86 -45.58 -31.85
CA ASN A 44 26.13 -44.84 -32.90
C ASN A 44 24.80 -44.18 -32.45
N ASN A 45 24.56 -44.04 -31.15
CA ASN A 45 23.40 -43.34 -30.58
C ASN A 45 23.85 -42.28 -29.55
N MET A 46 25.03 -41.70 -29.74
CA MET A 46 25.66 -40.78 -28.80
C MET A 46 26.31 -39.63 -29.59
N ASN A 47 26.10 -38.41 -29.12
CA ASN A 47 26.41 -37.17 -29.78
C ASN A 47 26.84 -36.14 -28.74
N HIS A 48 27.81 -35.30 -29.09
CA HIS A 48 28.40 -34.32 -28.19
C HIS A 48 27.60 -33.03 -28.39
N PHE A 49 26.77 -32.66 -27.44
CA PHE A 49 25.95 -31.47 -27.57
C PHE A 49 26.61 -30.27 -26.91
N ILE A 50 26.67 -29.17 -27.65
CA ILE A 50 27.29 -27.91 -27.24
C ILE A 50 26.17 -26.89 -27.05
N GLY A 51 26.16 -26.23 -25.90
CA GLY A 51 25.22 -25.21 -25.47
C GLY A 51 25.59 -23.88 -26.10
N GLU A 52 24.62 -22.99 -26.29
CA GLU A 52 24.77 -21.74 -27.04
C GLU A 52 25.96 -20.91 -26.54
N ASN A 53 26.16 -20.86 -25.22
CA ASN A 53 27.24 -20.13 -24.56
C ASN A 53 28.65 -20.62 -24.93
N ASP A 54 28.79 -21.90 -25.30
CA ASP A 54 30.07 -22.55 -25.62
C ASP A 54 30.18 -22.91 -27.11
N GLU A 55 29.19 -22.57 -27.92
CA GLU A 55 29.23 -22.83 -29.36
C GLU A 55 30.37 -22.09 -30.04
N ASP A 56 30.60 -20.83 -29.68
CA ASP A 56 31.70 -20.05 -30.22
C ASP A 56 33.05 -20.70 -29.85
N ASP A 57 33.23 -21.12 -28.60
CA ASP A 57 34.45 -21.81 -28.15
C ASP A 57 34.65 -23.13 -28.92
N TYR A 58 33.59 -23.93 -29.10
CA TYR A 58 33.67 -25.12 -29.97
C TYR A 58 34.03 -24.75 -31.42
N LEU A 59 33.34 -23.80 -32.02
CA LEU A 59 33.50 -23.41 -33.43
C LEU A 59 34.88 -22.84 -33.72
N TYR A 60 35.46 -22.07 -32.78
CA TYR A 60 36.75 -21.42 -32.96
C TYR A 60 37.93 -22.31 -32.56
N ASP A 61 37.82 -23.09 -31.48
CA ASP A 61 38.95 -23.78 -30.90
C ASP A 61 38.98 -25.30 -31.12
N TYR A 62 37.83 -25.94 -31.35
CA TYR A 62 37.75 -27.41 -31.35
C TYR A 62 37.15 -28.05 -32.61
N ALA A 63 36.30 -27.37 -33.37
CA ALA A 63 35.50 -27.95 -34.46
C ALA A 63 36.34 -28.73 -35.50
N ASP A 64 37.52 -28.21 -35.87
CA ASP A 64 38.44 -28.85 -36.81
C ASP A 64 38.90 -30.25 -36.36
N ASP A 65 39.05 -30.47 -35.05
CA ASP A 65 39.53 -31.74 -34.49
C ASP A 65 38.43 -32.82 -34.44
N TYR A 66 37.15 -32.41 -34.47
CA TYR A 66 36.01 -33.32 -34.50
C TYR A 66 35.64 -33.79 -35.91
N GLU A 67 36.08 -33.07 -36.96
CA GLU A 67 35.79 -33.43 -38.36
C GLU A 67 36.29 -34.85 -38.72
N GLY A 68 35.36 -35.72 -39.12
CA GLY A 68 35.69 -37.08 -39.56
C GLY A 68 36.11 -38.05 -38.45
N SER A 69 35.99 -37.64 -37.18
CA SER A 69 36.28 -38.46 -36.01
C SER A 69 35.28 -39.60 -35.77
N GLY A 70 34.05 -39.43 -36.28
CA GLY A 70 32.91 -40.32 -36.03
C GLY A 70 32.17 -40.02 -34.72
N ILE A 71 32.54 -38.96 -34.00
CA ILE A 71 31.75 -38.35 -32.92
C ILE A 71 30.92 -37.25 -33.57
N GLU A 72 29.60 -37.39 -33.51
CA GLU A 72 28.67 -36.39 -34.02
C GLU A 72 28.55 -35.28 -32.98
N VAL A 73 28.85 -34.04 -33.37
CA VAL A 73 28.64 -32.85 -32.53
C VAL A 73 27.33 -32.20 -32.98
N VAL A 74 26.52 -31.75 -32.02
CA VAL A 74 25.25 -31.09 -32.29
C VAL A 74 25.20 -29.81 -31.47
N LEU A 75 24.92 -28.68 -32.10
CA LEU A 75 24.88 -27.40 -31.40
C LEU A 75 23.48 -27.13 -30.83
N GLU A 76 23.36 -26.38 -29.75
CA GLU A 76 22.09 -25.97 -29.16
C GLU A 76 21.29 -25.12 -30.15
N SER A 77 21.95 -24.22 -30.86
CA SER A 77 21.42 -23.46 -31.99
C SER A 77 20.94 -24.35 -33.14
N GLU A 78 21.47 -25.58 -33.28
CA GLU A 78 21.00 -26.57 -34.25
C GLU A 78 19.85 -27.45 -33.71
N VAL A 79 19.81 -27.74 -32.40
CA VAL A 79 18.76 -28.55 -31.76
C VAL A 79 17.50 -27.73 -31.48
N PHE A 80 17.68 -26.53 -30.95
CA PHE A 80 16.64 -25.61 -30.51
C PHE A 80 16.38 -24.50 -31.53
N GLY A 81 17.20 -24.36 -32.58
CA GLY A 81 16.95 -23.39 -33.65
C GLY A 81 15.65 -23.62 -34.43
N ASP A 82 15.04 -24.80 -34.30
CA ASP A 82 13.71 -25.13 -34.84
C ASP A 82 12.61 -25.19 -33.73
N ILE A 83 12.93 -24.86 -32.47
CA ILE A 83 11.96 -24.81 -31.37
C ILE A 83 11.35 -23.40 -31.30
N ASP A 84 10.24 -23.27 -32.01
CA ASP A 84 9.50 -22.00 -32.09
C ASP A 84 8.52 -21.78 -30.91
N TYR A 85 8.37 -22.78 -30.03
CA TYR A 85 7.35 -22.79 -28.98
C TYR A 85 7.69 -23.73 -27.81
N ILE A 86 7.55 -23.25 -26.58
CA ILE A 86 7.60 -24.05 -25.35
C ILE A 86 6.39 -23.67 -24.47
N PRO A 87 5.46 -24.59 -24.18
CA PRO A 87 4.39 -24.34 -23.22
C PRO A 87 4.94 -24.40 -21.79
N LEU A 88 4.67 -23.37 -20.98
CA LEU A 88 5.13 -23.29 -19.60
C LEU A 88 3.97 -23.42 -18.61
N HIS A 89 2.83 -22.77 -18.90
CA HIS A 89 1.58 -22.99 -18.18
C HIS A 89 0.38 -23.04 -19.14
N LEU A 90 -0.32 -24.18 -19.12
CA LEU A 90 -1.47 -24.50 -19.97
C LEU A 90 -2.74 -23.87 -19.41
N ALA A 91 -2.97 -22.61 -19.75
CA ALA A 91 -4.14 -21.85 -19.34
C ALA A 91 -4.69 -21.00 -20.49
N GLU A 92 -5.75 -20.25 -20.23
CA GLU A 92 -6.34 -19.28 -21.13
C GLU A 92 -6.59 -17.95 -20.41
N GLY A 93 -6.60 -16.85 -21.16
CA GLY A 93 -6.77 -15.53 -20.58
C GLY A 93 -7.14 -14.47 -21.60
N TYR A 94 -7.65 -13.36 -21.09
CA TYR A 94 -8.08 -12.20 -21.86
C TYR A 94 -7.34 -10.97 -21.34
N GLY A 95 -6.97 -10.07 -22.25
CA GLY A 95 -6.30 -8.83 -21.87
C GLY A 95 -5.86 -7.96 -23.03
N PHE A 96 -5.35 -6.77 -22.73
CA PHE A 96 -4.79 -5.85 -23.72
C PHE A 96 -3.34 -6.23 -24.04
N PHE A 97 -3.05 -6.53 -25.31
CA PHE A 97 -1.74 -7.08 -25.69
C PHE A 97 -0.68 -5.98 -25.81
N LYS A 98 0.31 -6.02 -24.92
CA LYS A 98 1.43 -5.05 -24.86
C LYS A 98 2.78 -5.74 -25.02
N TYR A 99 3.64 -5.05 -25.76
CA TYR A 99 5.07 -5.29 -25.72
C TYR A 99 5.61 -4.47 -24.55
N MET A 100 6.36 -5.12 -23.66
CA MET A 100 6.80 -4.55 -22.40
C MET A 100 8.33 -4.52 -22.35
N GLU A 101 8.89 -3.38 -21.93
CA GLU A 101 10.28 -3.33 -21.48
C GLU A 101 10.39 -3.91 -20.05
N VAL A 102 11.59 -4.34 -19.64
CA VAL A 102 11.82 -5.05 -18.37
C VAL A 102 11.49 -4.20 -17.13
N ASP A 103 11.53 -2.87 -17.27
CA ASP A 103 11.24 -1.87 -16.23
C ASP A 103 9.79 -1.35 -16.25
N GLU A 104 8.98 -1.72 -17.24
CA GLU A 104 7.57 -1.31 -17.32
C GLU A 104 6.67 -2.22 -16.47
N THR A 105 5.78 -1.62 -15.68
CA THR A 105 4.81 -2.35 -14.84
C THR A 105 3.51 -2.63 -15.63
N PRO A 106 3.11 -3.90 -15.83
CA PRO A 106 1.85 -4.21 -16.49
C PRO A 106 0.65 -4.12 -15.55
N GLY A 107 -0.53 -3.86 -16.11
CA GLY A 107 -1.79 -3.93 -15.37
C GLY A 107 -2.39 -5.34 -15.34
N SER A 108 -3.30 -5.58 -14.40
CA SER A 108 -4.00 -6.86 -14.19
C SER A 108 -4.83 -7.34 -15.39
N ARG A 109 -5.09 -6.45 -16.35
CA ARG A 109 -5.82 -6.72 -17.59
C ARG A 109 -4.92 -6.72 -18.84
N ASP A 110 -3.60 -6.69 -18.69
CA ASP A 110 -2.67 -6.75 -19.81
C ASP A 110 -2.28 -8.20 -20.13
N ILE A 111 -2.09 -8.53 -21.40
CA ILE A 111 -1.32 -9.70 -21.83
C ILE A 111 0.03 -9.17 -22.30
N VAL A 112 1.11 -9.67 -21.70
CA VAL A 112 2.44 -9.08 -21.83
C VAL A 112 3.34 -9.92 -22.72
N LEU A 113 4.10 -9.25 -23.56
CA LEU A 113 5.21 -9.81 -24.32
C LEU A 113 6.52 -9.20 -23.82
N TYR A 114 7.42 -10.05 -23.31
CA TYR A 114 8.77 -9.65 -22.90
C TYR A 114 9.86 -10.29 -23.75
N ASP A 115 10.91 -9.51 -24.03
CA ASP A 115 12.14 -10.01 -24.64
C ASP A 115 13.24 -10.38 -23.63
N ALA A 116 12.98 -10.17 -22.34
CA ALA A 116 13.80 -10.64 -21.23
C ALA A 116 12.92 -10.84 -19.99
N LEU A 117 13.29 -11.73 -19.07
CA LEU A 117 12.45 -11.99 -17.91
C LEU A 117 12.46 -10.79 -16.96
N PRO A 118 11.29 -10.22 -16.59
CA PRO A 118 11.22 -9.15 -15.61
C PRO A 118 11.64 -9.67 -14.24
N ASN A 119 12.16 -8.81 -13.36
CA ASN A 119 12.53 -9.19 -11.98
C ASN A 119 11.31 -9.37 -11.07
N SER A 120 10.17 -8.80 -11.47
CA SER A 120 8.89 -8.95 -10.79
C SER A 120 7.75 -8.79 -11.78
N LEU A 121 6.69 -9.59 -11.63
CA LEU A 121 5.50 -9.53 -12.46
C LEU A 121 4.26 -9.46 -11.57
N PRO A 122 3.48 -8.34 -11.56
CA PRO A 122 2.15 -8.32 -10.97
C PRO A 122 1.20 -9.23 -11.77
N ARG A 123 -0.01 -9.51 -11.26
CA ARG A 123 -0.98 -10.30 -12.03
C ARG A 123 -1.21 -9.69 -13.41
N VAL A 124 -1.36 -10.55 -14.41
CA VAL A 124 -1.62 -10.21 -15.81
C VAL A 124 -2.65 -11.18 -16.39
N GLY A 125 -3.25 -10.85 -17.53
CA GLY A 125 -4.15 -11.75 -18.26
C GLY A 125 -3.43 -12.85 -19.06
N GLY A 126 -2.10 -12.81 -19.15
CA GLY A 126 -1.29 -13.78 -19.87
C GLY A 126 0.13 -13.30 -20.16
N ILE A 127 1.04 -14.25 -20.38
CA ILE A 127 2.48 -14.02 -20.50
C ILE A 127 3.02 -14.69 -21.76
N MET A 128 3.72 -13.91 -22.58
CA MET A 128 4.46 -14.36 -23.75
C MET A 128 5.90 -13.90 -23.61
N THR A 129 6.85 -14.78 -23.90
CA THR A 129 8.28 -14.43 -23.84
C THR A 129 9.01 -14.87 -25.08
N SER A 130 9.99 -14.07 -25.52
CA SER A 130 10.92 -14.46 -26.60
C SER A 130 12.24 -15.05 -26.07
N VAL A 131 12.33 -15.27 -24.76
CA VAL A 131 13.43 -15.97 -24.08
C VAL A 131 12.91 -17.22 -23.40
N ILE A 132 13.71 -18.29 -23.43
CA ILE A 132 13.34 -19.56 -22.81
C ILE A 132 13.31 -19.38 -21.29
N GLN A 133 12.20 -19.77 -20.67
CA GLN A 133 12.05 -19.78 -19.22
C GLN A 133 12.33 -21.18 -18.66
N THR A 134 12.79 -21.24 -17.42
CA THR A 134 12.72 -22.48 -16.65
C THR A 134 11.32 -22.65 -16.08
N PRO A 135 10.85 -23.90 -15.88
CA PRO A 135 9.55 -24.16 -15.26
C PRO A 135 9.40 -23.56 -13.84
N LEU A 136 10.50 -23.30 -13.14
CA LEU A 136 10.53 -22.65 -11.82
C LEU A 136 10.87 -21.15 -11.84
N SER A 137 10.98 -20.53 -13.01
CA SER A 137 11.15 -19.08 -13.05
C SER A 137 10.03 -18.41 -12.26
N HIS A 138 10.34 -17.35 -11.52
CA HIS A 138 9.31 -16.68 -10.72
C HIS A 138 8.14 -16.19 -11.61
N VAL A 139 8.40 -15.88 -12.88
CA VAL A 139 7.40 -15.60 -13.91
C VAL A 139 6.47 -16.80 -14.13
N ASN A 140 7.01 -18.01 -14.34
CA ASN A 140 6.18 -19.19 -14.55
C ASN A 140 5.47 -19.65 -13.27
N LEU A 141 6.13 -19.56 -12.12
CA LEU A 141 5.51 -19.83 -10.83
C LEU A 141 4.33 -18.88 -10.58
N ARG A 142 4.49 -17.61 -10.95
CA ARG A 142 3.39 -16.63 -10.90
C ARG A 142 2.28 -16.98 -11.87
N ALA A 143 2.63 -17.40 -13.09
CA ALA A 143 1.64 -17.82 -14.08
C ALA A 143 0.76 -18.97 -13.58
N ILE A 144 1.38 -19.97 -12.94
CA ILE A 144 0.69 -21.12 -12.32
C ILE A 144 -0.18 -20.64 -11.16
N GLN A 145 0.35 -19.76 -10.30
CA GLN A 145 -0.38 -19.19 -9.16
C GLN A 145 -1.65 -18.45 -9.60
N ASP A 146 -1.54 -17.58 -10.61
CA ASP A 146 -2.65 -16.73 -11.06
C ASP A 146 -3.56 -17.45 -12.08
N ASN A 147 -3.22 -18.70 -12.45
CA ASN A 147 -3.85 -19.53 -13.47
C ASN A 147 -3.96 -18.84 -14.84
N VAL A 148 -2.84 -18.29 -15.33
CA VAL A 148 -2.77 -17.47 -16.55
C VAL A 148 -1.83 -18.06 -17.61
N PRO A 149 -2.15 -17.96 -18.91
CA PRO A 149 -1.35 -18.59 -19.97
C PRO A 149 0.09 -18.10 -19.97
N ASN A 150 1.07 -19.01 -20.00
CA ASN A 150 2.49 -18.67 -20.14
C ASN A 150 3.19 -19.57 -21.17
N ALA A 151 3.91 -18.96 -22.11
CA ALA A 151 4.74 -19.68 -23.06
C ALA A 151 5.95 -18.86 -23.55
N TYR A 152 6.99 -19.59 -23.94
CA TYR A 152 8.01 -19.08 -24.84
C TYR A 152 7.56 -19.28 -26.29
N ILE A 153 7.71 -18.23 -27.10
CA ILE A 153 7.50 -18.24 -28.55
C ILE A 153 8.73 -17.59 -29.18
N ALA A 154 9.38 -18.27 -30.13
CA ALA A 154 10.52 -17.69 -30.83
C ALA A 154 10.06 -16.53 -31.73
N ASP A 155 10.74 -15.38 -31.63
CA ASP A 155 10.48 -14.17 -32.42
C ASP A 155 8.98 -13.87 -32.61
N PRO A 156 8.19 -13.66 -31.54
CA PRO A 156 6.73 -13.63 -31.62
C PRO A 156 6.21 -12.50 -32.53
N LEU A 157 6.90 -11.36 -32.59
CA LEU A 157 6.57 -10.26 -33.48
C LEU A 157 6.94 -10.50 -34.96
N SER A 158 7.64 -11.58 -35.28
CA SER A 158 7.85 -12.03 -36.68
C SER A 158 6.66 -12.82 -37.22
N VAL A 159 5.77 -13.29 -36.34
CA VAL A 159 4.57 -14.05 -36.69
C VAL A 159 3.41 -13.08 -36.96
N ASP A 160 2.97 -12.98 -38.22
CA ASP A 160 1.91 -12.03 -38.65
C ASP A 160 0.63 -12.09 -37.80
N SER A 161 0.25 -13.28 -37.32
CA SER A 161 -0.94 -13.47 -36.47
C SER A 161 -0.80 -12.96 -35.05
N ILE A 162 0.42 -12.77 -34.54
CA ILE A 162 0.72 -12.16 -33.24
C ILE A 162 0.95 -10.66 -33.43
N ALA A 163 1.84 -10.28 -34.36
CA ALA A 163 2.20 -8.89 -34.61
C ALA A 163 1.00 -8.02 -35.00
N GLY A 164 0.04 -8.59 -35.75
CA GLY A 164 -1.20 -7.90 -36.12
C GLY A 164 -2.16 -7.61 -34.96
N LEU A 165 -1.94 -8.22 -33.78
CA LEU A 165 -2.78 -8.06 -32.60
C LEU A 165 -2.16 -7.12 -31.55
N LEU A 166 -0.90 -6.72 -31.68
CA LEU A 166 -0.23 -5.82 -30.75
C LEU A 166 -1.00 -4.50 -30.60
N GLY A 167 -1.26 -4.09 -29.35
CA GLY A 167 -2.06 -2.90 -29.04
C GLY A 167 -3.57 -3.08 -29.19
N ASN A 168 -4.08 -4.32 -29.23
CA ASN A 168 -5.51 -4.64 -29.19
C ASN A 168 -5.84 -5.54 -28.00
N TYR A 169 -7.12 -5.62 -27.64
CA TYR A 169 -7.61 -6.65 -26.72
C TYR A 169 -7.57 -8.01 -27.40
N ILE A 170 -7.07 -9.03 -26.70
CA ILE A 170 -6.91 -10.37 -27.23
C ILE A 170 -7.42 -11.41 -26.25
N TYR A 171 -7.71 -12.58 -26.81
CA TYR A 171 -7.83 -13.84 -26.11
C TYR A 171 -6.60 -14.68 -26.45
N TYR A 172 -5.94 -15.22 -25.43
CA TYR A 172 -4.72 -16.02 -25.54
C TYR A 172 -4.86 -17.33 -24.78
N ARG A 173 -4.52 -18.45 -25.42
CA ARG A 173 -4.58 -19.79 -24.81
C ARG A 173 -3.38 -20.63 -25.22
N ILE A 174 -2.79 -21.32 -24.24
CA ILE A 174 -1.64 -22.21 -24.40
C ILE A 174 -2.10 -23.66 -24.41
N GLU A 175 -1.65 -24.43 -25.38
CA GLU A 175 -1.85 -25.88 -25.48
C GLU A 175 -0.49 -26.61 -25.46
N ALA A 176 -0.52 -27.93 -25.27
CA ALA A 176 0.70 -28.72 -25.09
C ALA A 176 1.67 -28.70 -26.28
N ASP A 177 1.17 -28.45 -27.49
CA ASP A 177 1.96 -28.42 -28.72
C ASP A 177 1.63 -27.22 -29.63
N SER A 178 0.77 -26.30 -29.18
CA SER A 178 0.37 -25.10 -29.94
C SER A 178 -0.17 -23.99 -29.05
N TYR A 179 -0.41 -22.81 -29.61
CA TYR A 179 -1.13 -21.72 -28.94
C TYR A 179 -2.26 -21.19 -29.83
N PHE A 180 -3.26 -20.58 -29.20
CA PHE A 180 -4.35 -19.89 -29.88
C PHE A 180 -4.39 -18.43 -29.44
N ILE A 181 -4.44 -17.52 -30.42
CA ILE A 181 -4.52 -16.08 -30.18
C ILE A 181 -5.50 -15.44 -31.17
N ARG A 182 -6.37 -14.55 -30.69
CA ARG A 182 -7.32 -13.78 -31.51
C ARG A 182 -7.62 -12.43 -30.87
N GLU A 183 -8.16 -11.51 -31.65
CA GLU A 183 -8.77 -10.28 -31.12
C GLU A 183 -9.99 -10.62 -30.22
N ALA A 184 -10.16 -9.87 -29.15
CA ALA A 184 -11.27 -9.93 -28.20
C ALA A 184 -11.93 -8.56 -28.06
N THR A 185 -13.17 -8.52 -27.60
CA THR A 185 -13.84 -7.26 -27.25
C THR A 185 -13.47 -6.82 -25.83
N LEU A 186 -13.61 -5.53 -25.54
CA LEU A 186 -13.46 -5.02 -24.17
C LEU A 186 -14.47 -5.66 -23.21
N ASP A 187 -15.68 -5.96 -23.68
CA ASP A 187 -16.69 -6.65 -22.87
C ASP A 187 -16.24 -8.07 -22.51
N GLU A 188 -15.65 -8.84 -23.45
CA GLU A 188 -15.08 -10.17 -23.16
C GLU A 188 -13.97 -10.09 -22.10
N VAL A 189 -13.10 -9.07 -22.17
CA VAL A 189 -12.03 -8.85 -21.20
C VAL A 189 -12.59 -8.48 -19.82
N ASN A 190 -13.60 -7.62 -19.76
CA ASN A 190 -14.23 -7.21 -18.50
C ASN A 190 -15.03 -8.35 -17.86
N GLU A 191 -15.79 -9.11 -18.65
CA GLU A 191 -16.54 -10.28 -18.17
C GLU A 191 -15.57 -11.35 -17.63
N TRP A 192 -14.47 -11.63 -18.34
CA TRP A 192 -13.43 -12.55 -17.86
C TRP A 192 -12.78 -12.06 -16.57
N TYR A 193 -12.41 -10.78 -16.52
CA TYR A 193 -11.80 -10.18 -15.35
C TYR A 193 -12.71 -10.25 -14.13
N GLU A 194 -14.00 -9.87 -14.25
CA GLU A 194 -14.94 -9.94 -13.13
C GLU A 194 -15.29 -11.38 -12.73
N ALA A 195 -15.30 -12.33 -13.68
CA ALA A 195 -15.54 -13.75 -13.38
C ALA A 195 -14.39 -14.41 -12.59
N LEU A 196 -13.16 -13.89 -12.71
CA LEU A 196 -12.00 -14.39 -11.95
C LEU A 196 -11.91 -13.81 -10.54
N ARG A 197 -12.60 -12.70 -10.26
CA ARG A 197 -12.60 -12.08 -8.94
C ARG A 197 -13.59 -12.80 -8.04
N PRO A 198 -13.27 -12.94 -6.73
CA PRO A 198 -14.28 -13.32 -5.74
C PRO A 198 -15.49 -12.39 -5.85
N THR A 199 -16.71 -12.91 -5.67
CA THR A 199 -17.93 -12.08 -5.72
C THR A 199 -18.11 -11.27 -4.44
N GLU A 200 -17.68 -11.82 -3.30
CA GLU A 200 -17.77 -11.19 -1.99
C GLU A 200 -16.43 -10.62 -1.51
N PRO A 201 -16.44 -9.54 -0.71
CA PRO A 201 -15.26 -9.08 -0.01
C PRO A 201 -14.68 -10.14 0.94
N GLN A 202 -13.36 -10.19 1.00
CA GLN A 202 -12.62 -11.04 1.92
C GLN A 202 -12.12 -10.21 3.10
N ILE A 203 -12.55 -10.58 4.31
CA ILE A 203 -12.15 -9.91 5.54
C ILE A 203 -11.17 -10.84 6.28
N PRO A 204 -9.85 -10.62 6.15
CA PRO A 204 -8.88 -11.48 6.83
C PRO A 204 -9.02 -11.32 8.35
N PRO A 205 -8.89 -12.44 9.11
CA PRO A 205 -8.95 -12.37 10.56
C PRO A 205 -7.81 -11.50 11.09
N ARG A 206 -8.13 -10.62 12.03
CA ARG A 206 -7.19 -9.70 12.67
C ARG A 206 -7.43 -9.68 14.17
N ASP A 207 -6.58 -10.40 14.91
CA ASP A 207 -6.61 -10.43 16.36
C ASP A 207 -5.60 -9.43 16.94
N LEU A 208 -6.13 -8.34 17.50
CA LEU A 208 -5.35 -7.27 18.12
C LEU A 208 -5.17 -7.47 19.63
N SER A 209 -5.62 -8.59 20.20
CA SER A 209 -5.50 -8.87 21.65
C SER A 209 -4.07 -9.17 22.09
N PHE A 210 -3.18 -9.50 21.14
CA PHE A 210 -1.75 -9.70 21.37
C PHE A 210 -1.00 -8.37 21.26
N THR A 211 -0.75 -7.73 22.40
CA THR A 211 -0.16 -6.39 22.49
C THR A 211 1.34 -6.37 22.78
N GLU A 212 1.99 -7.54 22.87
CA GLU A 212 3.41 -7.68 23.20
C GLU A 212 4.18 -8.40 22.08
N ILE A 213 5.45 -8.01 21.89
CA ILE A 213 6.40 -8.76 21.04
C ILE A 213 6.74 -10.07 21.75
N LEU A 214 6.58 -11.19 21.04
CA LEU A 214 6.79 -12.53 21.62
C LEU A 214 8.01 -13.22 21.01
N PRO A 215 8.80 -13.97 21.79
CA PRO A 215 9.77 -14.92 21.27
C PRO A 215 9.08 -15.98 20.40
N LEU A 216 9.77 -16.51 19.38
CA LEU A 216 9.19 -17.54 18.51
C LEU A 216 8.78 -18.81 19.27
N ASP A 217 9.40 -19.13 20.41
CA ASP A 217 9.02 -20.28 21.24
C ASP A 217 7.64 -20.12 21.89
N ASP A 218 7.11 -18.90 21.98
CA ASP A 218 5.82 -18.57 22.59
C ASP A 218 4.72 -18.32 21.52
N ILE A 219 5.02 -18.52 20.23
CA ILE A 219 4.08 -18.36 19.12
C ILE A 219 3.70 -19.74 18.54
N GLY A 220 2.40 -20.02 18.45
CA GLY A 220 1.87 -21.26 17.86
C GLY A 220 1.20 -21.06 16.50
N PHE A 221 0.83 -22.17 15.85
CA PHE A 221 0.18 -22.20 14.53
C PHE A 221 -1.09 -21.34 14.47
N GLU A 222 -1.97 -21.48 15.47
CA GLU A 222 -3.25 -20.75 15.60
C GLU A 222 -3.10 -19.23 15.77
N MET A 223 -1.89 -18.74 16.08
CA MET A 223 -1.63 -17.31 16.29
C MET A 223 -1.35 -16.56 14.99
N SER A 224 -1.54 -17.21 13.83
CA SER A 224 -1.42 -16.59 12.49
C SER A 224 -2.33 -15.38 12.30
N SER A 225 -3.48 -15.34 12.98
CA SER A 225 -4.40 -14.19 12.99
C SER A 225 -3.90 -12.98 13.79
N ALA A 226 -2.76 -13.10 14.50
CA ALA A 226 -2.13 -12.02 15.25
C ALA A 226 -0.69 -11.70 14.80
N PHE A 227 0.06 -12.69 14.30
CA PHE A 227 1.47 -12.55 13.89
C PHE A 227 1.70 -12.80 12.39
N GLY A 228 0.66 -13.19 11.67
CA GLY A 228 0.73 -13.62 10.28
C GLY A 228 1.28 -15.03 10.12
N ALA A 229 0.92 -15.65 9.00
CA ALA A 229 1.22 -17.07 8.77
C ALA A 229 2.71 -17.38 8.68
N LYS A 230 3.51 -16.50 8.08
CA LYS A 230 4.97 -16.72 7.96
C LYS A 230 5.64 -16.83 9.32
N CYS A 231 5.31 -15.91 10.23
CA CYS A 231 5.82 -15.91 11.59
C CYS A 231 5.36 -17.17 12.34
N SER A 232 4.05 -17.48 12.28
CA SER A 232 3.48 -18.63 12.99
C SER A 232 3.99 -19.98 12.46
N ASN A 233 4.20 -20.12 11.14
CA ASN A 233 4.75 -21.34 10.55
C ASN A 233 6.21 -21.55 10.94
N VAL A 234 7.03 -20.49 10.89
CA VAL A 234 8.43 -20.57 11.34
C VAL A 234 8.50 -20.89 12.83
N ALA A 235 7.69 -20.24 13.65
CA ALA A 235 7.60 -20.54 15.08
C ALA A 235 7.17 -21.99 15.35
N THR A 236 6.13 -22.47 14.67
CA THR A 236 5.59 -23.81 14.82
C THR A 236 6.58 -24.90 14.43
N MET A 237 7.39 -24.70 13.37
CA MET A 237 8.41 -25.68 12.98
C MET A 237 9.44 -25.97 14.08
N ARG A 238 9.62 -25.06 15.05
CA ARG A 238 10.50 -25.28 16.21
C ARG A 238 10.01 -26.43 17.09
N THR A 239 8.73 -26.80 17.02
CA THR A 239 8.15 -27.92 17.75
C THR A 239 8.31 -29.27 17.04
N PHE A 240 8.77 -29.30 15.78
CA PHE A 240 8.86 -30.53 14.97
C PHE A 240 10.05 -31.43 15.34
N GLY A 241 10.85 -31.02 16.34
CA GLY A 241 11.95 -31.83 16.86
C GLY A 241 13.23 -31.76 16.04
N PHE A 242 13.39 -30.74 15.20
CA PHE A 242 14.65 -30.48 14.49
C PHE A 242 15.80 -30.15 15.46
N PRO A 243 17.07 -30.39 15.05
CA PRO A 243 18.23 -29.95 15.80
C PRO A 243 18.21 -28.45 16.12
N GLU A 244 18.84 -28.07 17.23
CA GLU A 244 18.99 -26.67 17.62
C GLU A 244 19.74 -25.89 16.53
N GLY A 245 19.17 -24.76 16.10
CA GLY A 245 19.70 -23.92 15.02
C GLY A 245 19.19 -24.26 13.61
N THR A 246 18.41 -25.34 13.42
CA THR A 246 17.77 -25.64 12.14
C THR A 246 16.69 -24.62 11.79
N ILE A 247 15.86 -24.25 12.76
CA ILE A 247 14.90 -23.16 12.62
C ILE A 247 15.48 -21.93 13.33
N PRO A 248 15.52 -20.75 12.70
CA PRO A 248 16.10 -19.56 13.31
C PRO A 248 15.36 -19.20 14.60
N ASP A 249 16.11 -18.66 15.56
CA ASP A 249 15.57 -18.03 16.76
C ASP A 249 15.19 -16.58 16.48
N GLY A 250 14.30 -16.00 17.27
CA GLY A 250 13.84 -14.64 17.02
C GLY A 250 12.54 -14.28 17.72
N PHE A 251 11.84 -13.31 17.14
CA PHE A 251 10.63 -12.71 17.69
C PHE A 251 9.58 -12.45 16.61
N GLY A 252 8.32 -12.46 17.02
CA GLY A 252 7.20 -11.94 16.25
C GLY A 252 6.73 -10.60 16.80
N VAL A 253 6.56 -9.61 15.92
CA VAL A 253 5.87 -8.35 16.21
C VAL A 253 4.41 -8.51 15.75
N PRO A 254 3.41 -8.38 16.65
CA PRO A 254 2.01 -8.65 16.32
C PRO A 254 1.36 -7.51 15.52
N PHE A 255 0.21 -7.80 14.91
CA PHE A 255 -0.61 -6.84 14.16
C PHE A 255 -1.01 -5.60 14.97
N TYR A 256 -1.13 -5.74 16.29
CA TYR A 256 -1.36 -4.62 17.20
C TYR A 256 -0.38 -3.46 16.97
N PHE A 257 0.91 -3.74 16.73
CA PHE A 257 1.91 -2.71 16.51
C PHE A 257 1.69 -1.97 15.18
N TYR A 258 1.29 -2.68 14.13
CA TYR A 258 0.98 -2.06 12.85
C TYR A 258 -0.29 -1.20 12.94
N ASP A 259 -1.35 -1.72 13.55
CA ASP A 259 -2.62 -1.02 13.71
C ASP A 259 -2.47 0.28 14.53
N GLU A 260 -1.76 0.22 15.65
CA GLU A 260 -1.45 1.40 16.48
C GLU A 260 -0.55 2.40 15.75
N PHE A 261 0.44 1.94 14.97
CA PHE A 261 1.28 2.83 14.17
C PHE A 261 0.50 3.56 13.08
N MET A 262 -0.42 2.85 12.40
CA MET A 262 -1.28 3.44 11.37
C MET A 262 -2.28 4.43 11.96
N GLN A 263 -2.85 4.14 13.14
CA GLN A 263 -3.75 5.07 13.86
C GLN A 263 -3.01 6.30 14.38
N TYR A 264 -1.81 6.12 14.94
CA TYR A 264 -1.02 7.22 15.51
C TYR A 264 -0.62 8.29 14.48
N ASN A 265 -0.56 7.92 13.20
CA ASN A 265 -0.16 8.80 12.11
C ASN A 265 -1.32 9.13 11.15
N ASP A 266 -2.57 8.84 11.53
CA ASP A 266 -3.77 9.06 10.71
C ASP A 266 -3.73 8.41 9.31
N PHE A 267 -2.89 7.40 9.12
CA PHE A 267 -2.69 6.75 7.82
C PHE A 267 -3.90 5.95 7.34
N TYR A 268 -4.83 5.58 8.24
CA TYR A 268 -6.09 4.99 7.83
C TYR A 268 -7.00 6.03 7.13
N GLU A 269 -7.05 7.26 7.62
CA GLU A 269 -7.80 8.34 6.97
C GLU A 269 -7.13 8.73 5.64
N GLU A 270 -5.80 8.86 5.63
CA GLU A 270 -5.07 9.15 4.40
C GLU A 270 -5.30 8.07 3.33
N ALA A 271 -5.25 6.79 3.73
CA ALA A 271 -5.52 5.68 2.83
C ALA A 271 -6.96 5.70 2.30
N GLU A 272 -7.95 6.06 3.14
CA GLU A 272 -9.34 6.20 2.72
C GLU A 272 -9.52 7.33 1.69
N VAL A 273 -8.92 8.49 1.94
CA VAL A 273 -8.93 9.63 0.98
C VAL A 273 -8.25 9.24 -0.33
N MET A 274 -7.11 8.54 -0.25
CA MET A 274 -6.36 8.07 -1.41
C MET A 274 -7.18 7.10 -2.26
N ILE A 275 -7.74 6.04 -1.66
CA ILE A 275 -8.47 4.99 -2.36
C ILE A 275 -9.77 5.52 -2.99
N ASN A 276 -10.45 6.46 -2.31
CA ASN A 276 -11.68 7.07 -2.82
C ASN A 276 -11.45 8.15 -3.90
N ASN A 277 -10.19 8.51 -4.19
CA ASN A 277 -9.86 9.50 -5.19
C ASN A 277 -10.16 8.98 -6.62
N PRO A 278 -10.97 9.68 -7.44
CA PRO A 278 -11.29 9.23 -8.79
C PRO A 278 -10.08 9.03 -9.70
N SER A 279 -9.02 9.84 -9.56
CA SER A 279 -7.78 9.65 -10.31
C SER A 279 -7.08 8.37 -9.88
N PHE A 280 -7.07 8.05 -8.59
CA PHE A 280 -6.50 6.81 -8.09
C PHE A 280 -7.26 5.58 -8.63
N ILE A 281 -8.59 5.66 -8.73
CA ILE A 281 -9.43 4.56 -9.24
C ILE A 281 -9.24 4.34 -10.76
N TYR A 282 -9.08 5.40 -11.55
CA TYR A 282 -9.11 5.30 -13.02
C TYR A 282 -7.75 5.47 -13.73
N ASP A 283 -6.72 5.98 -13.04
CA ASP A 283 -5.39 6.25 -13.61
C ASP A 283 -4.33 5.44 -12.86
N ILE A 284 -3.76 4.44 -13.56
CA ILE A 284 -2.79 3.49 -13.00
C ILE A 284 -1.46 4.17 -12.67
N ASP A 285 -1.01 5.14 -13.48
CA ASP A 285 0.25 5.85 -13.26
C ASP A 285 0.12 6.75 -12.04
N PHE A 286 -1.02 7.46 -11.91
CA PHE A 286 -1.33 8.25 -10.72
C PHE A 286 -1.43 7.39 -9.47
N ARG A 287 -2.02 6.19 -9.57
CA ARG A 287 -2.11 5.24 -8.45
C ARG A 287 -0.73 4.77 -7.99
N GLU A 288 0.14 4.41 -8.94
CA GLU A 288 1.52 3.99 -8.63
C GLU A 288 2.31 5.11 -7.96
N ASP A 289 2.26 6.32 -8.52
CA ASP A 289 2.90 7.50 -7.91
C ASP A 289 2.34 7.79 -6.51
N ARG A 290 1.02 7.79 -6.33
CA ARG A 290 0.42 8.10 -5.03
C ARG A 290 0.68 7.03 -3.99
N LEU A 291 0.71 5.74 -4.37
CA LEU A 291 1.13 4.66 -3.48
C LEU A 291 2.62 4.75 -3.15
N ARG A 292 3.47 5.23 -4.06
CA ARG A 292 4.89 5.51 -3.74
C ARG A 292 4.98 6.59 -2.67
N ASP A 293 4.30 7.71 -2.88
CA ASP A 293 4.32 8.85 -1.95
C ASP A 293 3.78 8.43 -0.57
N PHE A 294 2.65 7.72 -0.51
CA PHE A 294 2.10 7.21 0.75
C PHE A 294 3.07 6.26 1.49
N ARG A 295 3.89 5.51 0.75
CA ARG A 295 4.92 4.66 1.33
C ARG A 295 6.12 5.46 1.84
N ASP A 296 6.42 6.60 1.25
CA ASP A 296 7.42 7.54 1.78
C ASP A 296 6.91 8.14 3.09
N ASP A 297 5.63 8.56 3.13
CA ASP A 297 4.99 9.07 4.34
C ASP A 297 5.08 8.05 5.50
N ILE A 298 4.74 6.78 5.25
CA ILE A 298 4.90 5.69 6.24
C ILE A 298 6.36 5.51 6.69
N ARG A 299 7.33 5.69 5.80
CA ARG A 299 8.75 5.55 6.15
C ARG A 299 9.23 6.71 7.02
N ASP A 300 8.73 7.91 6.79
CA ASP A 300 9.19 9.12 7.45
C ASP A 300 8.42 9.41 8.75
N ALA A 301 7.22 8.85 8.89
CA ALA A 301 6.35 9.04 10.06
C ALA A 301 7.01 8.72 11.42
N PRO A 302 6.66 9.49 12.47
CA PRO A 302 7.05 9.17 13.84
C PRO A 302 6.43 7.85 14.31
N MET A 303 7.12 7.19 15.24
CA MET A 303 6.65 5.96 15.87
C MET A 303 6.37 6.24 17.36
N PRO A 304 5.27 5.72 17.93
CA PRO A 304 4.93 5.95 19.34
C PRO A 304 6.11 5.61 20.27
N PRO A 305 6.41 6.43 21.30
CA PRO A 305 7.55 6.19 22.19
C PRO A 305 7.55 4.82 22.86
N TRP A 306 6.37 4.33 23.28
CA TRP A 306 6.24 2.99 23.87
C TRP A 306 6.63 1.87 22.90
N MET A 307 6.36 2.07 21.59
CA MET A 307 6.67 1.13 20.53
C MET A 307 8.17 1.14 20.23
N MET A 308 8.78 2.33 20.22
CA MET A 308 10.23 2.49 20.14
C MET A 308 10.93 1.74 21.28
N ASP A 309 10.48 1.92 22.52
CA ASP A 309 11.02 1.22 23.68
C ASP A 309 10.88 -0.31 23.56
N ALA A 310 9.69 -0.80 23.17
CA ALA A 310 9.44 -2.24 23.00
C ALA A 310 10.33 -2.85 21.90
N LEU A 311 10.46 -2.17 20.76
CA LEU A 311 11.32 -2.58 19.66
C LEU A 311 12.80 -2.53 20.04
N GLN A 312 13.23 -1.54 20.83
CA GLN A 312 14.60 -1.47 21.34
C GLN A 312 14.89 -2.63 22.29
N VAL A 313 13.96 -2.98 23.19
CA VAL A 313 14.10 -4.15 24.08
C VAL A 313 14.23 -5.45 23.28
N MET A 314 13.42 -5.63 22.24
CA MET A 314 13.55 -6.77 21.32
C MET A 314 14.92 -6.74 20.61
N HIS A 315 15.34 -5.59 20.07
CA HIS A 315 16.61 -5.46 19.35
C HIS A 315 17.82 -5.77 20.24
N ASP A 316 17.83 -5.26 21.47
CA ASP A 316 18.89 -5.48 22.47
C ASP A 316 18.97 -6.92 22.97
N SER A 317 17.91 -7.72 22.77
CA SER A 317 17.89 -9.12 23.14
C SER A 317 18.70 -10.01 22.18
N PHE A 318 18.90 -9.54 20.94
CA PHE A 318 19.81 -10.21 20.01
C PHE A 318 21.27 -10.01 20.46
N PRO A 319 22.17 -10.97 20.17
CA PRO A 319 23.59 -10.81 20.50
C PRO A 319 24.18 -9.56 19.84
N ALA A 320 24.95 -8.78 20.60
CA ALA A 320 25.55 -7.54 20.10
C ALA A 320 26.35 -7.76 18.79
N GLY A 321 26.07 -6.94 17.78
CA GLY A 321 26.66 -7.05 16.44
C GLY A 321 25.90 -7.97 15.48
N THR A 322 24.75 -8.52 15.87
CA THR A 322 23.90 -9.33 14.98
C THR A 322 23.08 -8.41 14.08
N ALA A 323 23.19 -8.57 12.77
CA ALA A 323 22.23 -7.99 11.83
C ALA A 323 20.89 -8.74 11.93
N VAL A 324 19.78 -8.02 12.02
CA VAL A 324 18.44 -8.60 12.22
C VAL A 324 17.65 -8.53 10.93
N ARG A 325 17.15 -9.67 10.45
CA ARG A 325 16.23 -9.76 9.31
C ARG A 325 14.79 -9.59 9.79
N CYS A 326 14.13 -8.54 9.33
CA CYS A 326 12.71 -8.24 9.53
C CYS A 326 11.92 -8.67 8.29
N ARG A 327 11.13 -9.75 8.39
CA ARG A 327 10.31 -10.29 7.30
C ARG A 327 8.84 -9.94 7.48
N SER A 328 8.18 -9.59 6.38
CA SER A 328 6.72 -9.41 6.34
C SER A 328 5.99 -10.70 6.68
N SER A 329 4.91 -10.60 7.45
CA SER A 329 4.06 -11.72 7.83
C SER A 329 2.63 -11.20 7.99
N THR A 330 1.85 -11.14 6.90
CA THR A 330 0.49 -10.57 6.92
C THR A 330 -0.59 -11.61 7.26
N ASN A 331 -1.80 -11.14 7.57
CA ASN A 331 -3.00 -11.98 7.74
C ASN A 331 -3.68 -12.38 6.43
N ASN A 332 -3.21 -11.84 5.30
CA ASN A 332 -3.78 -12.15 3.99
C ASN A 332 -2.87 -13.03 3.12
N GLU A 333 -1.62 -13.28 3.52
CA GLU A 333 -0.65 -14.10 2.75
C GLU A 333 -1.14 -15.53 2.48
N ASP A 334 -2.07 -16.03 3.30
CA ASP A 334 -2.59 -17.41 3.33
C ASP A 334 -4.13 -17.47 3.21
N LEU A 335 -4.79 -16.43 2.70
CA LEU A 335 -6.22 -16.53 2.41
C LEU A 335 -6.46 -17.55 1.28
N PRO A 336 -7.53 -18.36 1.34
CA PRO A 336 -7.88 -19.27 0.25
C PRO A 336 -7.93 -18.54 -1.10
N GLY A 337 -7.13 -18.99 -2.07
CA GLY A 337 -7.04 -18.39 -3.40
C GLY A 337 -6.22 -17.10 -3.52
N PHE A 338 -5.66 -16.55 -2.44
CA PHE A 338 -4.75 -15.40 -2.45
C PHE A 338 -3.34 -15.84 -2.07
N SER A 339 -2.32 -15.41 -2.82
CA SER A 339 -0.92 -15.66 -2.45
C SER A 339 -0.15 -14.34 -2.33
N GLY A 340 0.44 -14.14 -1.15
CA GLY A 340 1.29 -12.97 -0.91
C GLY A 340 2.74 -13.13 -1.40
N ALA A 341 3.04 -14.15 -2.20
CA ALA A 341 4.38 -14.39 -2.75
C ALA A 341 4.87 -13.17 -3.53
N GLY A 342 6.01 -12.62 -3.08
CA GLY A 342 6.65 -11.49 -3.76
C GLY A 342 5.86 -10.18 -3.69
N LEU A 343 4.81 -10.04 -2.87
CA LEU A 343 4.06 -8.78 -2.75
C LEU A 343 4.75 -7.79 -1.81
N TYR A 344 5.20 -8.30 -0.67
CA TYR A 344 5.73 -7.50 0.43
C TYR A 344 7.27 -7.49 0.45
N THR A 345 7.84 -6.56 1.19
CA THR A 345 9.30 -6.36 1.28
C THR A 345 9.81 -6.82 2.64
N SER A 346 10.96 -7.50 2.65
CA SER A 346 11.70 -7.83 3.87
C SER A 346 13.00 -7.01 3.93
N LYS A 347 13.43 -6.62 5.13
CA LYS A 347 14.58 -5.75 5.35
C LYS A 347 15.56 -6.34 6.35
N THR A 348 16.84 -6.03 6.21
CA THR A 348 17.87 -6.38 7.17
C THR A 348 18.30 -5.10 7.87
N GLN A 349 18.19 -5.06 9.19
CA GLN A 349 18.73 -4.02 10.05
C GLN A 349 20.18 -4.38 10.40
N TYR A 350 21.13 -3.56 9.98
CA TYR A 350 22.53 -3.72 10.37
C TYR A 350 22.83 -2.97 11.68
N PRO A 351 23.80 -3.44 12.51
CA PRO A 351 24.10 -2.86 13.82
C PRO A 351 24.42 -1.35 13.82
N GLU A 352 24.97 -0.84 12.71
CA GLU A 352 25.37 0.55 12.51
C GLU A 352 24.22 1.48 12.10
N GLU A 353 23.07 0.92 11.68
CA GLU A 353 21.94 1.70 11.14
C GLU A 353 21.03 2.30 12.23
N GLY A 354 21.45 2.24 13.49
CA GLY A 354 20.70 2.80 14.62
C GLY A 354 19.49 1.97 15.02
N HIS A 355 18.36 2.65 15.29
CA HIS A 355 17.17 2.02 15.84
C HIS A 355 16.45 1.14 14.79
N ILE A 356 15.96 -0.04 15.20
CA ILE A 356 15.33 -1.03 14.30
C ILE A 356 14.02 -0.56 13.66
N SER A 357 13.41 0.50 14.20
CA SER A 357 12.17 1.10 13.67
C SER A 357 12.29 1.52 12.21
N LYS A 358 13.49 1.91 11.74
CA LYS A 358 13.76 2.16 10.32
C LYS A 358 13.34 0.96 9.46
N SER A 359 13.83 -0.23 9.80
CA SER A 359 13.50 -1.47 9.08
C SER A 359 12.05 -1.89 9.26
N ILE A 360 11.46 -1.70 10.44
CA ILE A 360 10.04 -2.02 10.70
C ILE A 360 9.11 -1.14 9.83
N LYS A 361 9.34 0.19 9.79
CA LYS A 361 8.56 1.11 8.95
C LYS A 361 8.67 0.77 7.46
N GLN A 362 9.86 0.35 7.00
CA GLN A 362 10.02 -0.12 5.62
C GLN A 362 9.22 -1.39 5.31
N VAL A 363 9.06 -2.31 6.27
CA VAL A 363 8.20 -3.49 6.13
C VAL A 363 6.73 -3.08 6.15
N TYR A 364 6.31 -2.17 7.03
CA TYR A 364 4.95 -1.63 7.07
C TYR A 364 4.55 -0.93 5.77
N ALA A 365 5.42 -0.05 5.26
CA ALA A 365 5.23 0.60 3.95
C ALA A 365 5.04 -0.42 2.82
N SER A 366 5.66 -1.60 2.91
CA SER A 366 5.53 -2.60 1.86
C SER A 366 4.13 -3.19 1.74
N MET A 367 3.28 -3.04 2.77
CA MET A 367 1.86 -3.38 2.68
C MET A 367 1.18 -2.63 1.53
N TRP A 368 1.63 -1.40 1.27
CA TRP A 368 1.10 -0.48 0.27
C TRP A 368 1.92 -0.43 -1.02
N ASN A 369 2.78 -1.43 -1.26
CA ASN A 369 3.40 -1.59 -2.58
C ASN A 369 2.30 -1.63 -3.66
N PHE A 370 2.54 -1.01 -4.83
CA PHE A 370 1.59 -1.03 -5.95
C PHE A 370 1.04 -2.44 -6.24
N ARG A 371 1.93 -3.42 -6.42
CA ARG A 371 1.57 -4.83 -6.60
C ARG A 371 0.76 -5.42 -5.44
N ALA A 372 1.02 -5.02 -4.20
CA ALA A 372 0.33 -5.56 -3.04
C ALA A 372 -1.09 -4.98 -2.93
N TYR A 373 -1.25 -3.69 -3.26
CA TYR A 373 -2.55 -3.04 -3.39
C TYR A 373 -3.39 -3.67 -4.50
N GLU A 374 -2.83 -3.78 -5.72
CA GLU A 374 -3.55 -4.32 -6.88
C GLU A 374 -4.06 -5.75 -6.64
N GLU A 375 -3.24 -6.61 -6.02
CA GLU A 375 -3.70 -7.96 -5.68
C GLU A 375 -4.84 -7.97 -4.66
N ARG A 376 -4.76 -7.14 -3.62
CA ARG A 376 -5.85 -7.04 -2.63
C ARG A 376 -7.13 -6.53 -3.26
N ASP A 377 -7.05 -5.51 -4.12
CA ASP A 377 -8.22 -5.01 -4.85
C ASP A 377 -8.80 -6.09 -5.78
N PHE A 378 -7.95 -6.81 -6.51
CA PHE A 378 -8.38 -7.91 -7.39
C PHE A 378 -9.20 -8.94 -6.60
N TYR A 379 -8.65 -9.45 -5.49
CA TYR A 379 -9.27 -10.48 -4.67
C TYR A 379 -10.35 -9.96 -3.70
N ARG A 380 -10.67 -8.66 -3.77
CA ARG A 380 -11.60 -7.97 -2.86
C ARG A 380 -11.23 -8.14 -1.38
N VAL A 381 -9.93 -8.22 -1.08
CA VAL A 381 -9.42 -8.25 0.29
C VAL A 381 -9.56 -6.85 0.87
N ASP A 382 -10.23 -6.74 2.01
CA ASP A 382 -10.39 -5.48 2.72
C ASP A 382 -9.01 -4.88 3.09
N HIS A 383 -8.71 -3.70 2.55
CA HIS A 383 -7.42 -3.04 2.73
C HIS A 383 -7.19 -2.55 4.17
N PHE A 384 -8.25 -2.28 4.93
CA PHE A 384 -8.20 -1.76 6.30
C PHE A 384 -8.12 -2.88 7.33
N MET A 385 -8.69 -4.05 7.02
CA MET A 385 -8.58 -5.25 7.85
C MET A 385 -7.28 -6.03 7.60
N ALA A 386 -6.63 -5.81 6.46
CA ALA A 386 -5.31 -6.37 6.21
C ALA A 386 -4.25 -5.74 7.12
N ALA A 387 -3.45 -6.56 7.80
CA ALA A 387 -2.48 -6.11 8.80
C ALA A 387 -1.11 -6.77 8.60
N MET A 388 -0.06 -6.03 8.98
CA MET A 388 1.34 -6.46 8.84
C MET A 388 1.95 -6.86 10.18
N GLY A 389 2.24 -8.15 10.32
CA GLY A 389 3.10 -8.69 11.38
C GLY A 389 4.54 -8.72 10.89
N VAL A 390 5.51 -8.78 11.81
CA VAL A 390 6.93 -8.83 11.44
C VAL A 390 7.63 -9.98 12.15
N LEU A 391 8.22 -10.87 11.36
CA LEU A 391 9.11 -11.92 11.84
C LEU A 391 10.54 -11.38 11.87
N CYS A 392 11.12 -11.25 13.07
CA CYS A 392 12.47 -10.75 13.30
C CYS A 392 13.39 -11.90 13.71
N HIS A 393 14.43 -12.20 12.93
CA HIS A 393 15.41 -13.24 13.24
C HIS A 393 16.83 -12.83 12.80
N PRO A 394 17.91 -13.46 13.28
CA PRO A 394 19.27 -13.15 12.81
C PRO A 394 19.37 -13.29 11.29
N ASN A 395 20.01 -12.32 10.64
CA ASN A 395 20.32 -12.40 9.22
C ASN A 395 21.41 -13.44 8.99
N PHE A 396 21.22 -14.28 7.98
CA PHE A 396 22.24 -15.21 7.53
C PHE A 396 23.23 -14.46 6.64
N GLN A 397 24.53 -14.72 6.83
CA GLN A 397 25.64 -14.11 6.08
C GLN A 397 26.66 -15.19 5.74
N GLU A 398 27.40 -14.99 4.64
CA GLU A 398 28.49 -15.88 4.21
C GLU A 398 28.03 -17.33 3.99
N GLU A 399 26.81 -17.51 3.49
CA GLU A 399 26.24 -18.82 3.23
C GLU A 399 27.05 -19.59 2.20
N GLN A 400 27.06 -20.92 2.33
CA GLN A 400 27.67 -21.79 1.33
C GLN A 400 26.73 -22.03 0.17
N ALA A 401 25.44 -22.14 0.47
CA ALA A 401 24.39 -22.32 -0.52
C ALA A 401 23.06 -21.79 0.02
N ASN A 402 22.16 -21.40 -0.89
CA ASN A 402 20.76 -21.17 -0.60
C ASN A 402 19.88 -22.07 -1.48
N GLY A 403 18.59 -22.20 -1.15
CA GLY A 403 17.70 -23.09 -1.89
C GLY A 403 16.22 -22.95 -1.60
N VAL A 404 15.42 -23.49 -2.52
CA VAL A 404 13.97 -23.68 -2.40
C VAL A 404 13.66 -25.16 -2.57
N GLY A 405 12.80 -25.70 -1.72
CA GLY A 405 12.37 -27.09 -1.79
C GLY A 405 10.85 -27.21 -1.76
N ILE A 406 10.32 -28.10 -2.60
CA ILE A 406 8.89 -28.40 -2.64
C ILE A 406 8.74 -29.88 -2.29
N SER A 407 7.88 -30.18 -1.32
CA SER A 407 7.65 -31.55 -0.86
C SER A 407 6.82 -32.41 -1.83
N LEU A 408 6.78 -32.04 -3.10
CA LEU A 408 6.23 -32.78 -4.24
C LEU A 408 6.95 -32.32 -5.52
N ASP A 409 6.69 -32.97 -6.65
CA ASP A 409 7.14 -32.55 -7.97
C ASP A 409 6.00 -31.84 -8.73
N PRO A 410 5.99 -30.49 -8.77
CA PRO A 410 4.90 -29.76 -9.41
C PRO A 410 5.05 -29.68 -10.94
N ILE A 411 6.20 -30.07 -11.49
CA ILE A 411 6.54 -29.83 -12.90
C ILE A 411 6.39 -31.11 -13.71
N TYR A 412 7.06 -32.19 -13.29
CA TYR A 412 7.05 -33.45 -14.04
C TYR A 412 6.02 -34.43 -13.50
N ASN A 413 5.37 -34.08 -12.38
CA ASN A 413 4.36 -34.89 -11.69
C ASN A 413 4.86 -36.31 -11.40
N THR A 414 6.13 -36.40 -10.95
CA THR A 414 6.79 -37.64 -10.59
C THR A 414 6.44 -37.99 -9.15
N ALA A 415 5.65 -39.05 -8.97
CA ALA A 415 5.29 -39.54 -7.64
C ALA A 415 6.53 -39.97 -6.83
N GLY A 416 6.51 -39.74 -5.51
CA GLY A 416 7.57 -40.15 -4.60
C GLY A 416 8.85 -39.30 -4.69
N THR A 417 8.75 -38.06 -5.19
CA THR A 417 9.88 -37.15 -5.32
C THR A 417 9.55 -35.76 -4.79
N PHE A 418 10.56 -35.14 -4.18
CA PHE A 418 10.61 -33.73 -3.85
C PHE A 418 11.36 -32.97 -4.93
N TYR A 419 10.91 -31.76 -5.24
CA TYR A 419 11.62 -30.88 -6.15
C TYR A 419 12.54 -29.95 -5.36
N LEU A 420 13.81 -29.85 -5.75
CA LEU A 420 14.79 -28.95 -5.13
C LEU A 420 15.45 -28.04 -6.18
N ASN A 421 15.61 -26.76 -5.82
CA ASN A 421 16.45 -25.83 -6.54
C ASN A 421 17.46 -25.18 -5.59
N SER A 422 18.75 -25.18 -5.94
CA SER A 422 19.81 -24.66 -5.08
C SER A 422 20.86 -23.85 -5.84
N GLN A 423 21.54 -22.93 -5.16
CA GLN A 423 22.63 -22.15 -5.73
C GLN A 423 23.71 -21.81 -4.68
N VAL A 424 24.94 -21.62 -5.18
CA VAL A 424 26.11 -21.24 -4.38
C VAL A 424 25.95 -19.85 -3.76
N GLY A 425 26.29 -19.75 -2.48
CA GLY A 425 26.31 -18.48 -1.76
C GLY A 425 24.94 -17.82 -1.64
N GLU A 426 24.92 -16.50 -1.78
CA GLU A 426 23.70 -15.67 -1.74
C GLU A 426 23.15 -15.36 -3.14
N SER A 427 23.68 -16.01 -4.18
CA SER A 427 23.18 -15.83 -5.56
C SER A 427 21.70 -16.18 -5.63
N LEU A 428 20.94 -15.31 -6.30
CA LEU A 428 19.49 -15.48 -6.44
C LEU A 428 19.17 -16.76 -7.23
N ILE A 429 18.14 -17.46 -6.77
CA ILE A 429 17.69 -18.76 -7.31
C ILE A 429 16.45 -18.58 -8.18
N THR A 430 15.50 -17.81 -7.67
CA THR A 430 14.23 -17.50 -8.35
C THR A 430 14.38 -16.45 -9.46
N ASN A 431 15.49 -15.71 -9.43
CA ASN A 431 15.86 -14.71 -10.43
C ASN A 431 17.39 -14.64 -10.56
N PRO A 432 18.03 -15.70 -11.09
CA PRO A 432 19.48 -15.73 -11.19
C PRO A 432 19.98 -14.64 -12.14
N ASP A 433 21.22 -14.18 -11.95
CA ASP A 433 21.91 -13.39 -12.96
C ASP A 433 21.82 -14.09 -14.33
N PRO A 434 21.80 -13.36 -15.46
CA PRO A 434 21.68 -13.98 -16.80
C PRO A 434 22.70 -15.08 -17.08
N ASN A 435 23.86 -15.04 -16.42
CA ASN A 435 24.94 -16.00 -16.54
C ASN A 435 24.99 -17.03 -15.39
N SER A 436 24.03 -17.03 -14.47
CA SER A 436 23.94 -17.97 -13.36
C SER A 436 22.83 -18.98 -13.65
N VAL A 437 23.17 -20.25 -13.54
CA VAL A 437 22.23 -21.36 -13.73
C VAL A 437 22.12 -22.07 -12.38
N PRO A 438 20.94 -22.12 -11.75
CA PRO A 438 20.76 -22.84 -10.49
C PRO A 438 20.64 -24.35 -10.72
N GLU A 439 21.06 -25.11 -9.71
CA GLU A 439 20.98 -26.58 -9.69
C GLU A 439 19.53 -27.04 -9.48
N GLU A 440 19.06 -27.98 -10.29
CA GLU A 440 17.73 -28.58 -10.20
C GLU A 440 17.83 -30.09 -9.95
N ILE A 441 17.18 -30.55 -8.88
CA ILE A 441 17.20 -31.94 -8.45
C ILE A 441 15.78 -32.43 -8.16
N LEU A 442 15.42 -33.59 -8.71
CA LEU A 442 14.33 -34.42 -8.17
C LEU A 442 14.91 -35.35 -7.11
N LEU A 443 14.60 -35.08 -5.86
CA LEU A 443 15.06 -35.85 -4.72
C LEU A 443 14.04 -36.95 -4.41
N TYR A 444 14.44 -38.23 -4.50
CA TYR A 444 13.53 -39.33 -4.16
C TYR A 444 13.24 -39.35 -2.66
N GLU A 445 11.98 -39.58 -2.29
CA GLU A 445 11.57 -39.79 -0.90
C GLU A 445 12.22 -41.05 -0.30
N ASP A 446 12.35 -42.11 -1.10
CA ASP A 446 13.11 -43.31 -0.73
C ASP A 446 14.56 -43.17 -1.24
N PRO A 447 15.56 -43.00 -0.35
CA PRO A 447 16.96 -42.87 -0.77
C PRO A 447 17.52 -44.15 -1.42
N SER A 448 16.82 -45.28 -1.33
CA SER A 448 17.20 -46.53 -2.00
C SER A 448 16.81 -46.59 -3.48
N GLU A 449 16.00 -45.64 -3.96
CA GLU A 449 15.65 -45.49 -5.36
C GLU A 449 16.75 -44.77 -6.14
N GLY A 450 17.36 -45.49 -7.10
CA GLY A 450 18.45 -44.95 -7.91
C GLY A 450 19.68 -44.59 -7.06
N ALA A 451 20.14 -43.34 -7.18
CA ALA A 451 21.18 -42.75 -6.33
C ALA A 451 20.59 -41.94 -5.15
N GLY A 452 19.27 -42.01 -4.93
CA GLY A 452 18.53 -41.19 -3.98
C GLY A 452 18.06 -39.84 -4.56
N TYR A 453 18.46 -39.49 -5.78
CA TYR A 453 18.03 -38.30 -6.51
C TYR A 453 18.29 -38.44 -8.02
N VAL A 454 17.72 -37.52 -8.81
CA VAL A 454 18.00 -37.27 -10.23
C VAL A 454 18.37 -35.81 -10.39
N VAL A 455 19.56 -35.56 -10.93
CA VAL A 455 19.96 -34.21 -11.35
C VAL A 455 19.28 -33.90 -12.67
N LEU A 456 18.44 -32.87 -12.68
CA LEU A 456 17.83 -32.32 -13.88
C LEU A 456 18.78 -31.32 -14.55
N ARG A 457 19.45 -30.51 -13.73
CA ARG A 457 20.42 -29.49 -14.17
C ARG A 457 21.45 -29.23 -13.08
N LEU A 458 22.72 -29.09 -13.46
CA LEU A 458 23.79 -28.69 -12.55
C LEU A 458 23.91 -27.16 -12.50
N SER A 459 24.40 -26.63 -11.39
CA SER A 459 24.79 -25.23 -11.32
C SER A 459 26.07 -24.99 -12.12
N ASN A 460 26.15 -23.85 -12.80
CA ASN A 460 27.38 -23.41 -13.47
C ASN A 460 28.31 -22.58 -12.55
N LEU A 461 27.96 -22.42 -11.28
CA LEU A 461 28.80 -21.77 -10.26
C LEU A 461 29.67 -22.76 -9.47
N VAL A 462 29.49 -24.06 -9.69
CA VAL A 462 30.33 -25.14 -9.15
C VAL A 462 31.16 -25.77 -10.26
N ALA A 463 32.19 -26.55 -9.91
CA ALA A 463 33.00 -27.23 -10.90
C ALA A 463 32.21 -28.32 -11.64
N ASP A 464 32.56 -28.59 -12.89
CA ASP A 464 31.83 -29.52 -13.75
C ASP A 464 31.61 -30.90 -13.09
N GLY A 465 30.34 -31.26 -12.91
CA GLY A 465 29.93 -32.53 -12.32
C GLY A 465 29.85 -32.57 -10.79
N ASP A 466 30.21 -31.47 -10.11
CA ASP A 466 29.98 -31.30 -8.68
C ASP A 466 28.55 -30.79 -8.43
N LEU A 467 27.98 -31.14 -7.27
CA LEU A 467 26.70 -30.60 -6.81
C LEU A 467 26.93 -29.34 -5.97
N VAL A 468 25.92 -28.48 -5.91
CA VAL A 468 25.90 -27.33 -4.98
C VAL A 468 25.85 -27.82 -3.54
N MET A 469 25.09 -28.89 -3.29
CA MET A 469 24.96 -29.52 -1.98
C MET A 469 25.55 -30.93 -1.97
N ASP A 470 26.39 -31.20 -0.99
CA ASP A 470 26.87 -32.56 -0.70
C ASP A 470 25.70 -33.50 -0.34
N VAL A 471 25.92 -34.80 -0.55
CA VAL A 471 24.91 -35.85 -0.29
C VAL A 471 24.40 -35.84 1.16
N GLU A 472 25.23 -35.43 2.13
CA GLU A 472 24.81 -35.30 3.52
C GLU A 472 23.69 -34.24 3.70
N TYR A 473 23.74 -33.14 2.95
CA TYR A 473 22.69 -32.12 2.94
C TYR A 473 21.45 -32.57 2.16
N LEU A 474 21.63 -33.33 1.06
CA LEU A 474 20.50 -33.94 0.35
C LEU A 474 19.75 -34.97 1.22
N ASP A 475 20.47 -35.68 2.08
CA ASP A 475 19.86 -36.59 3.04
C ASP A 475 19.11 -35.84 4.14
N LEU A 476 19.69 -34.76 4.67
CA LEU A 476 19.05 -33.90 5.68
C LEU A 476 17.81 -33.19 5.13
N ILE A 477 17.88 -32.59 3.94
CA ILE A 477 16.73 -31.90 3.35
C ILE A 477 15.61 -32.88 3.03
N ARG A 478 15.92 -34.15 2.66
CA ARG A 478 14.92 -35.21 2.50
C ARG A 478 14.15 -35.46 3.79
N GLU A 479 14.89 -35.61 4.89
CA GLU A 479 14.29 -35.81 6.21
C GLU A 479 13.45 -34.59 6.61
N TYR A 480 14.00 -33.38 6.46
CA TYR A 480 13.33 -32.15 6.89
C TYR A 480 12.09 -31.86 6.05
N LEU A 481 12.15 -31.95 4.71
CA LEU A 481 10.98 -31.81 3.85
C LEU A 481 9.90 -32.85 4.17
N GLY A 482 10.29 -34.10 4.39
CA GLY A 482 9.36 -35.15 4.78
C GLY A 482 8.68 -34.85 6.12
N THR A 483 9.43 -34.41 7.13
CA THR A 483 8.86 -34.00 8.42
C THR A 483 7.97 -32.78 8.29
N ILE A 484 8.44 -31.72 7.62
CA ILE A 484 7.66 -30.49 7.38
C ILE A 484 6.35 -30.81 6.66
N HIS A 485 6.41 -31.62 5.59
CA HIS A 485 5.22 -32.07 4.87
C HIS A 485 4.22 -32.77 5.78
N ASN A 486 4.66 -33.78 6.54
CA ASN A 486 3.76 -34.57 7.38
C ASN A 486 3.16 -33.76 8.54
N GLU A 487 3.99 -32.97 9.24
CA GLU A 487 3.52 -32.19 10.39
C GLU A 487 2.58 -31.06 9.94
N PHE A 488 2.88 -30.37 8.84
CA PHE A 488 1.95 -29.37 8.31
C PHE A 488 0.71 -29.98 7.67
N ALA A 489 0.78 -31.17 7.05
CA ALA A 489 -0.42 -31.86 6.59
C ALA A 489 -1.40 -32.10 7.76
N VAL A 490 -0.91 -32.44 8.95
CA VAL A 490 -1.74 -32.55 10.15
C VAL A 490 -2.28 -31.19 10.59
N LEU A 491 -1.43 -30.17 10.67
CA LEU A 491 -1.82 -28.83 11.15
C LEU A 491 -2.85 -28.15 10.24
N TYR A 492 -2.74 -28.34 8.93
CA TYR A 492 -3.68 -27.85 7.94
C TYR A 492 -4.87 -28.81 7.69
N GLY A 493 -4.87 -30.02 8.29
CA GLY A 493 -5.98 -30.97 8.17
C GLY A 493 -6.07 -31.74 6.84
N VAL A 494 -4.97 -31.90 6.11
CA VAL A 494 -4.89 -32.35 4.70
C VAL A 494 -4.02 -33.62 4.53
N GLU A 495 -4.02 -34.49 5.54
CA GLU A 495 -3.22 -35.73 5.52
C GLU A 495 -3.63 -36.68 4.38
N GLY A 496 -2.69 -36.93 3.45
CA GLY A 496 -2.87 -37.91 2.37
C GLY A 496 -3.58 -37.39 1.12
N ILE A 497 -3.78 -36.07 1.03
CA ILE A 497 -4.41 -35.41 -0.12
C ILE A 497 -3.42 -35.29 -1.29
N GLU A 498 -3.87 -35.71 -2.46
CA GLU A 498 -3.09 -35.63 -3.69
C GLU A 498 -2.92 -34.16 -4.10
N GLY A 499 -1.68 -33.72 -4.27
CA GLY A 499 -1.36 -32.33 -4.64
C GLY A 499 -1.06 -31.41 -3.46
N PHE A 500 -1.20 -31.84 -2.21
CA PHE A 500 -0.67 -31.10 -1.06
C PHE A 500 0.85 -31.17 -1.06
N GLY A 501 1.50 -30.02 -0.94
CA GLY A 501 2.94 -29.90 -0.82
C GLY A 501 3.32 -28.71 0.04
N MET A 502 4.52 -28.73 0.62
CA MET A 502 5.11 -27.62 1.35
C MET A 502 6.25 -27.02 0.54
N ASP A 503 6.19 -25.70 0.35
CA ASP A 503 7.23 -24.84 -0.18
C ASP A 503 8.08 -24.32 0.98
N ILE A 504 9.37 -24.65 0.98
CA ILE A 504 10.34 -24.20 1.98
C ILE A 504 11.45 -23.39 1.32
N GLU A 505 11.95 -22.40 2.05
CA GLU A 505 13.22 -21.77 1.72
C GLU A 505 14.27 -22.21 2.76
N PHE A 506 15.45 -22.62 2.29
CA PHE A 506 16.53 -23.11 3.12
C PHE A 506 17.90 -22.51 2.76
N LYS A 507 18.86 -22.65 3.67
CA LYS A 507 20.24 -22.17 3.52
C LYS A 507 21.22 -23.14 4.18
N ILE A 508 22.40 -23.29 3.58
CA ILE A 508 23.57 -23.89 4.22
C ILE A 508 24.42 -22.75 4.78
N THR A 509 24.41 -22.62 6.09
CA THR A 509 25.12 -21.54 6.80
C THR A 509 26.63 -21.67 6.69
N ALA A 510 27.36 -20.58 6.97
CA ALA A 510 28.81 -20.58 7.06
C ALA A 510 29.38 -21.62 8.07
N GLN A 511 28.55 -22.09 9.02
CA GLN A 511 28.91 -23.05 10.07
C GLN A 511 28.51 -24.51 9.72
N ASP A 512 28.29 -24.83 8.45
CA ASP A 512 27.92 -26.18 7.97
C ASP A 512 26.58 -26.69 8.54
N ALA A 513 25.63 -25.79 8.79
CA ALA A 513 24.29 -26.14 9.26
C ALA A 513 23.22 -25.84 8.20
N LEU A 514 22.32 -26.80 7.95
CA LEU A 514 21.11 -26.61 7.16
C LEU A 514 20.05 -25.91 8.00
N ALA A 515 19.69 -24.69 7.60
CA ALA A 515 18.67 -23.88 8.24
C ALA A 515 17.45 -23.70 7.32
N ILE A 516 16.25 -23.85 7.87
CA ILE A 516 14.98 -23.58 7.20
C ILE A 516 14.48 -22.21 7.65
N LYS A 517 14.38 -21.25 6.72
CA LYS A 517 14.02 -19.85 7.02
C LYS A 517 12.56 -19.52 6.76
N GLN A 518 11.84 -20.38 6.04
CA GLN A 518 10.44 -20.21 5.72
C GLN A 518 9.82 -21.56 5.35
N ALA A 519 8.56 -21.76 5.70
CA ALA A 519 7.73 -22.84 5.17
C ALA A 519 6.30 -22.33 4.97
N ARG A 520 5.68 -22.74 3.88
CA ARG A 520 4.28 -22.46 3.56
C ARG A 520 3.71 -23.55 2.64
N PRO A 521 2.40 -23.75 2.59
CA PRO A 521 1.81 -24.68 1.62
C PRO A 521 2.09 -24.25 0.18
N TRP A 522 2.11 -25.24 -0.72
CA TRP A 522 2.30 -25.05 -2.14
C TRP A 522 1.11 -24.33 -2.77
N VAL A 523 1.39 -23.30 -3.58
CA VAL A 523 0.42 -22.28 -4.00
C VAL A 523 -0.78 -22.83 -4.79
N SER A 524 -0.61 -23.91 -5.55
CA SER A 524 -1.71 -24.49 -6.34
C SER A 524 -2.66 -25.35 -5.50
N PHE A 525 -2.34 -25.65 -4.23
CA PHE A 525 -3.18 -26.46 -3.35
C PHE A 525 -4.43 -25.67 -2.90
N TRP A 526 -4.26 -24.44 -2.42
CA TRP A 526 -5.36 -23.62 -1.89
C TRP A 526 -6.26 -22.97 -2.94
N ALA A 527 -5.82 -22.95 -4.20
CA ALA A 527 -6.55 -22.29 -5.28
C ALA A 527 -7.88 -22.99 -5.66
N GLY A 528 -8.14 -24.20 -5.15
CA GLY A 528 -9.35 -24.96 -5.46
C GLY A 528 -9.95 -25.79 -4.33
N ILE A 529 -9.52 -25.62 -3.06
CA ILE A 529 -9.95 -26.49 -1.96
C ILE A 529 -10.18 -25.66 -0.70
N LYS A 530 -11.41 -25.65 -0.19
CA LYS A 530 -11.73 -25.13 1.16
C LYS A 530 -11.82 -26.27 2.19
N ALA A 531 -12.26 -27.46 1.75
CA ALA A 531 -11.95 -28.79 2.31
C ALA A 531 -12.10 -29.90 1.23
N ASP A 532 -11.62 -31.12 1.48
CA ASP A 532 -11.65 -32.20 0.48
C ASP A 532 -13.05 -32.75 0.20
N ASP A 533 -13.87 -32.83 1.24
CA ASP A 533 -15.29 -33.14 1.20
C ASP A 533 -15.96 -31.86 1.73
N ASP A 534 -16.66 -31.11 0.88
CA ASP A 534 -17.19 -29.78 1.24
C ASP A 534 -18.50 -29.54 0.52
N LEU A 535 -19.60 -29.46 1.26
CA LEU A 535 -20.90 -29.09 0.78
C LEU A 535 -21.29 -27.69 1.28
N ALA A 536 -21.65 -26.83 0.35
CA ALA A 536 -22.18 -25.50 0.65
C ALA A 536 -23.69 -25.44 0.41
N VAL A 537 -24.42 -24.73 1.26
CA VAL A 537 -25.77 -24.23 0.91
C VAL A 537 -25.62 -22.81 0.37
N GLU A 538 -25.83 -22.61 -0.92
CA GLU A 538 -25.49 -21.35 -1.59
C GLU A 538 -26.65 -20.35 -1.63
N GLU A 539 -27.87 -20.83 -1.87
CA GLU A 539 -28.98 -19.94 -2.24
C GLU A 539 -30.35 -20.52 -1.83
N LEU A 540 -31.25 -19.65 -1.36
CA LEU A 540 -32.70 -19.89 -1.34
C LEU A 540 -33.29 -19.50 -2.70
N VAL A 541 -33.66 -20.49 -3.52
CA VAL A 541 -34.14 -20.27 -4.89
C VAL A 541 -35.65 -19.99 -4.92
N GLU A 542 -36.42 -20.73 -4.13
CA GLU A 542 -37.85 -20.51 -3.94
C GLU A 542 -38.24 -20.80 -2.48
N PRO A 543 -39.21 -20.08 -1.91
CA PRO A 543 -39.92 -18.93 -2.47
C PRO A 543 -39.14 -17.60 -2.32
N ILE A 544 -39.60 -16.54 -2.97
CA ILE A 544 -39.02 -15.17 -2.88
C ILE A 544 -39.97 -14.21 -2.14
N ALA A 545 -39.43 -13.13 -1.56
CA ALA A 545 -40.22 -12.13 -0.83
C ALA A 545 -41.36 -11.55 -1.70
N SER A 546 -42.59 -11.58 -1.18
CA SER A 546 -43.79 -11.23 -1.94
C SER A 546 -45.02 -11.07 -1.03
N PRO A 547 -45.99 -10.19 -1.36
CA PRO A 547 -47.29 -10.14 -0.69
C PRO A 547 -48.23 -11.30 -1.08
N ASP A 548 -47.82 -12.15 -2.03
CA ASP A 548 -48.62 -13.28 -2.53
C ASP A 548 -48.21 -14.64 -1.91
N LEU A 549 -47.32 -14.66 -0.91
CA LEU A 549 -46.89 -15.90 -0.24
C LEU A 549 -48.08 -16.61 0.43
N GLY A 550 -48.17 -17.93 0.24
CA GLY A 550 -49.34 -18.73 0.62
C GLY A 550 -49.10 -19.83 1.66
N GLU A 551 -50.16 -20.61 1.94
CA GLU A 551 -50.16 -21.68 2.95
C GLU A 551 -49.39 -22.95 2.52
N ASN A 552 -48.91 -23.04 1.27
CA ASN A 552 -48.28 -24.24 0.72
C ASN A 552 -47.12 -23.90 -0.23
N GLU A 553 -46.16 -23.11 0.24
CA GLU A 553 -44.97 -22.76 -0.54
C GLU A 553 -43.94 -23.89 -0.51
N ALA A 554 -43.33 -24.17 -1.66
CA ALA A 554 -42.22 -25.11 -1.74
C ALA A 554 -40.91 -24.39 -1.45
N VAL A 555 -40.07 -24.96 -0.59
CA VAL A 555 -38.72 -24.45 -0.34
C VAL A 555 -37.72 -25.22 -1.21
N THR A 556 -36.94 -24.49 -2.00
CA THR A 556 -35.89 -25.03 -2.86
C THR A 556 -34.58 -24.33 -2.55
N LEU A 557 -33.56 -25.11 -2.19
CA LEU A 557 -32.20 -24.62 -1.96
C LEU A 557 -31.27 -25.07 -3.08
N ARG A 558 -30.26 -24.26 -3.36
CA ARG A 558 -29.08 -24.68 -4.13
C ARG A 558 -28.03 -25.20 -3.17
N VAL A 559 -27.60 -26.44 -3.38
CA VAL A 559 -26.50 -27.05 -2.64
C VAL A 559 -25.37 -27.31 -3.61
N ALA A 560 -24.16 -26.84 -3.30
CA ALA A 560 -22.96 -27.04 -4.09
C ALA A 560 -21.99 -27.96 -3.36
N ASN A 561 -21.18 -28.69 -4.12
CA ASN A 561 -20.00 -29.36 -3.62
C ASN A 561 -18.80 -28.49 -3.99
N THR A 562 -18.16 -27.86 -3.01
CA THR A 562 -17.00 -26.99 -3.22
C THR A 562 -15.66 -27.68 -2.93
N GLY A 563 -15.72 -28.97 -2.59
CA GLY A 563 -14.58 -29.82 -2.31
C GLY A 563 -14.15 -30.70 -3.49
N LEU A 564 -13.11 -31.49 -3.24
CA LEU A 564 -12.44 -32.35 -4.22
C LEU A 564 -13.09 -33.70 -4.45
N ASN A 565 -13.82 -34.21 -3.47
CA ASN A 565 -14.43 -35.53 -3.49
C ASN A 565 -15.89 -35.45 -3.93
N GLU A 566 -16.39 -36.49 -4.59
CA GLU A 566 -17.80 -36.58 -4.92
C GLU A 566 -18.61 -36.78 -3.63
N MET A 567 -19.46 -35.80 -3.30
CA MET A 567 -20.30 -35.86 -2.11
C MET A 567 -21.64 -36.50 -2.42
N SER A 568 -22.05 -37.47 -1.60
CA SER A 568 -23.30 -38.22 -1.76
C SER A 568 -23.79 -38.74 -0.42
N ASP A 569 -25.09 -39.05 -0.33
CA ASP A 569 -25.71 -39.62 0.89
C ASP A 569 -25.71 -38.67 2.11
N PHE A 570 -25.55 -37.37 1.90
CA PHE A 570 -25.60 -36.32 2.94
C PHE A 570 -27.03 -35.95 3.37
N ASP A 571 -27.15 -35.35 4.55
CA ASP A 571 -28.42 -34.84 5.06
C ASP A 571 -28.56 -33.34 4.77
N LEU A 572 -29.74 -32.93 4.28
CA LEU A 572 -30.12 -31.52 4.14
C LEU A 572 -31.30 -31.23 5.06
N SER A 573 -31.13 -30.27 5.96
CA SER A 573 -32.13 -29.85 6.94
C SER A 573 -32.68 -28.48 6.60
N LEU A 574 -34.00 -28.35 6.68
CA LEU A 574 -34.73 -27.09 6.61
C LEU A 574 -35.22 -26.73 8.00
N LEU A 575 -34.85 -25.55 8.48
CA LEU A 575 -35.47 -24.91 9.62
C LEU A 575 -36.22 -23.67 9.16
N VAL A 576 -37.36 -23.41 9.77
CA VAL A 576 -38.11 -22.16 9.63
C VAL A 576 -38.28 -21.58 11.03
N ASP A 577 -37.79 -20.35 11.24
CA ASP A 577 -37.76 -19.67 12.53
C ASP A 577 -37.09 -20.50 13.64
N GLY A 578 -36.05 -21.25 13.26
CA GLY A 578 -35.32 -22.16 14.14
C GLY A 578 -36.05 -23.46 14.51
N GLU A 579 -37.27 -23.70 14.01
CA GLU A 579 -37.95 -24.99 14.12
C GLU A 579 -37.55 -25.90 12.95
N LEU A 580 -37.03 -27.10 13.26
CA LEU A 580 -36.68 -28.09 12.26
C LEU A 580 -37.94 -28.65 11.57
N MET A 581 -38.10 -28.33 10.29
CA MET A 581 -39.28 -28.69 9.49
C MET A 581 -39.10 -30.03 8.79
N GLU A 582 -37.96 -30.24 8.13
CA GLU A 582 -37.63 -31.47 7.43
C GLU A 582 -36.11 -31.66 7.44
N THR A 583 -35.66 -32.87 7.74
CA THR A 583 -34.32 -33.34 7.36
C THR A 583 -34.54 -34.42 6.31
N MET A 584 -33.98 -34.22 5.13
CA MET A 584 -34.03 -35.19 4.05
C MET A 584 -32.63 -35.68 3.74
N ASN A 585 -32.52 -36.99 3.50
CA ASN A 585 -31.27 -37.57 3.05
C ASN A 585 -31.21 -37.52 1.52
N VAL A 586 -30.17 -36.89 1.00
CA VAL A 586 -29.95 -36.64 -0.42
C VAL A 586 -29.13 -37.78 -1.01
N GLN A 587 -29.81 -38.71 -1.68
CA GLN A 587 -29.22 -39.93 -2.27
C GLN A 587 -28.56 -39.68 -3.65
N GLY A 588 -28.52 -38.44 -4.11
CA GLY A 588 -27.85 -38.04 -5.36
C GLY A 588 -26.41 -37.64 -5.07
N SER A 589 -25.52 -37.88 -6.03
CA SER A 589 -24.14 -37.39 -5.96
C SER A 589 -24.05 -35.98 -6.55
N ILE A 590 -23.36 -35.08 -5.86
CA ILE A 590 -22.91 -33.81 -6.41
C ILE A 590 -21.43 -33.99 -6.74
N ALA A 591 -21.11 -33.91 -8.03
CA ALA A 591 -19.73 -34.02 -8.48
C ALA A 591 -18.88 -32.88 -7.88
N PRO A 592 -17.56 -33.06 -7.73
CA PRO A 592 -16.67 -31.97 -7.31
C PRO A 592 -16.92 -30.69 -8.11
N PHE A 593 -17.02 -29.56 -7.42
CA PHE A 593 -17.34 -28.24 -8.00
C PHE A 593 -18.67 -28.14 -8.74
N GLY A 594 -19.58 -29.08 -8.51
CA GLY A 594 -20.93 -29.09 -9.08
C GLY A 594 -21.97 -28.56 -8.09
N ASP A 595 -23.16 -28.21 -8.60
CA ASP A 595 -24.31 -27.85 -7.78
C ASP A 595 -25.57 -28.66 -8.13
N SER A 596 -26.52 -28.66 -7.22
CA SER A 596 -27.85 -29.25 -7.41
C SER A 596 -28.93 -28.42 -6.71
N LEU A 597 -30.07 -28.27 -7.40
CA LEU A 597 -31.27 -27.73 -6.80
C LEU A 597 -32.02 -28.83 -6.05
N ILE A 598 -32.23 -28.62 -4.75
CA ILE A 598 -32.87 -29.57 -3.86
C ILE A 598 -34.13 -28.93 -3.29
N GLN A 599 -35.27 -29.48 -3.71
CA GLN A 599 -36.59 -29.05 -3.23
C GLN A 599 -37.04 -29.97 -2.09
N PHE A 600 -37.42 -29.38 -0.97
CA PHE A 600 -38.00 -30.11 0.16
C PHE A 600 -39.41 -30.62 -0.16
N THR A 601 -39.80 -31.74 0.44
CA THR A 601 -41.12 -32.34 0.19
C THR A 601 -42.22 -31.74 1.04
N THR A 602 -41.85 -31.14 2.18
CA THR A 602 -42.74 -30.47 3.12
C THR A 602 -42.90 -29.02 2.69
N THR A 603 -44.10 -28.66 2.21
CA THR A 603 -44.45 -27.26 1.94
C THR A 603 -44.62 -26.50 3.24
N GLN A 604 -44.24 -25.22 3.24
CA GLN A 604 -44.33 -24.34 4.39
C GLN A 604 -45.47 -23.33 4.23
N ASP A 605 -46.01 -22.89 5.36
CA ASP A 605 -47.04 -21.87 5.42
C ASP A 605 -46.37 -20.52 5.70
N PHE A 606 -46.19 -19.74 4.63
CA PHE A 606 -45.72 -18.36 4.71
C PHE A 606 -46.87 -17.37 4.48
N SER A 607 -48.12 -17.77 4.72
CA SER A 607 -49.30 -16.93 4.42
C SER A 607 -49.54 -15.79 5.40
N SER A 608 -48.86 -15.79 6.54
CA SER A 608 -48.95 -14.70 7.50
C SER A 608 -47.88 -13.65 7.15
N PRO A 609 -48.23 -12.36 7.10
CA PRO A 609 -47.23 -11.32 6.94
C PRO A 609 -46.21 -11.34 8.07
N GLY A 610 -44.96 -11.02 7.73
CA GLY A 610 -43.82 -11.03 8.64
C GLY A 610 -42.57 -11.65 8.01
N ASP A 611 -41.50 -11.65 8.79
CA ASP A 611 -40.21 -12.21 8.42
C ASP A 611 -40.14 -13.67 8.85
N TYR A 612 -39.70 -14.52 7.92
CA TYR A 612 -39.47 -15.94 8.17
C TYR A 612 -37.99 -16.22 8.00
N LEU A 613 -37.32 -16.65 9.06
CA LEU A 613 -35.93 -17.08 8.96
C LEU A 613 -35.89 -18.49 8.36
N ILE A 614 -35.44 -18.59 7.13
CA ILE A 614 -35.21 -19.86 6.45
C ILE A 614 -33.76 -20.26 6.65
N THR A 615 -33.53 -21.36 7.34
CA THR A 615 -32.19 -21.92 7.52
C THR A 615 -32.08 -23.23 6.76
N GLY A 616 -31.19 -23.27 5.78
CA GLY A 616 -30.75 -24.50 5.13
C GLY A 616 -29.44 -24.96 5.76
N ILE A 617 -29.38 -26.22 6.21
CA ILE A 617 -28.16 -26.80 6.78
C ILE A 617 -27.87 -28.08 6.02
N VAL A 618 -26.78 -28.11 5.27
CA VAL A 618 -26.22 -29.37 4.79
C VAL A 618 -25.34 -29.96 5.88
N SER A 619 -25.36 -31.28 6.02
CA SER A 619 -24.56 -31.98 7.02
C SER A 619 -24.16 -33.33 6.48
N ASP A 620 -22.86 -33.53 6.40
CA ASP A 620 -22.24 -34.82 6.15
C ASP A 620 -21.13 -35.04 7.19
N PRO A 621 -20.98 -36.24 7.79
CA PRO A 621 -19.88 -36.51 8.72
C PRO A 621 -18.48 -36.35 8.12
N ASP A 622 -18.38 -36.40 6.80
CA ASP A 622 -17.13 -36.25 6.06
C ASP A 622 -16.92 -34.79 5.60
N ASP A 623 -17.90 -33.89 5.73
CA ASP A 623 -17.75 -32.46 5.38
C ASP A 623 -16.72 -31.75 6.27
N GLY A 624 -15.71 -31.14 5.64
CA GLY A 624 -14.55 -30.56 6.29
C GLY A 624 -14.55 -29.04 6.41
N TYR A 625 -15.55 -28.33 5.87
CA TYR A 625 -15.58 -26.86 5.88
C TYR A 625 -16.91 -26.28 6.36
N GLU A 626 -17.15 -26.39 7.66
CA GLU A 626 -18.44 -26.05 8.32
C GLU A 626 -18.96 -24.60 8.11
N ASN A 627 -18.14 -23.68 7.58
CA ASN A 627 -18.49 -22.26 7.42
C ASN A 627 -19.47 -21.99 6.27
N ASN A 628 -19.62 -22.90 5.32
CA ASN A 628 -20.58 -22.77 4.20
C ASN A 628 -21.74 -23.78 4.26
N ASP A 629 -21.75 -24.67 5.26
CA ASP A 629 -22.80 -25.67 5.48
C ASP A 629 -24.17 -25.07 5.76
N THR A 630 -24.20 -23.86 6.31
CA THR A 630 -25.43 -23.21 6.78
C THR A 630 -25.69 -21.93 6.00
N LEU A 631 -26.86 -21.89 5.37
CA LEU A 631 -27.43 -20.67 4.79
C LEU A 631 -28.59 -20.20 5.64
N GLU A 632 -28.51 -18.96 6.13
CA GLU A 632 -29.62 -18.26 6.78
C GLU A 632 -30.12 -17.13 5.89
N VAL A 633 -31.38 -17.20 5.47
CA VAL A 633 -32.02 -16.19 4.63
C VAL A 633 -33.35 -15.78 5.25
N THR A 634 -33.57 -14.47 5.38
CA THR A 634 -34.86 -13.93 5.80
C THR A 634 -35.79 -13.80 4.59
N LEU A 635 -36.85 -14.60 4.57
CA LEU A 635 -37.94 -14.50 3.61
C LEU A 635 -39.01 -13.57 4.16
N ASN A 636 -39.23 -12.44 3.48
CA ASN A 636 -40.19 -11.44 3.95
C ASN A 636 -41.54 -11.61 3.25
N HIS A 637 -42.57 -11.98 4.01
CA HIS A 637 -43.95 -11.78 3.58
C HIS A 637 -44.35 -10.34 3.90
N ILE A 638 -44.13 -9.47 2.92
CA ILE A 638 -44.46 -8.04 3.03
C ILE A 638 -45.96 -7.80 2.86
N HIS A 639 -46.48 -6.80 3.56
CA HIS A 639 -47.84 -6.32 3.35
C HIS A 639 -47.95 -5.50 2.05
N ASN A 640 -49.16 -5.39 1.50
CA ASN A 640 -49.38 -4.53 0.32
C ASN A 640 -49.20 -3.04 0.66
N VAL A 641 -49.69 -2.59 1.81
CA VAL A 641 -49.55 -1.22 2.30
C VAL A 641 -49.08 -1.31 3.74
N GLU A 642 -47.90 -0.76 4.03
CA GLU A 642 -47.26 -0.84 5.33
C GLU A 642 -46.31 0.34 5.56
N GLY A 643 -46.57 1.09 6.63
CA GLY A 643 -45.78 2.23 7.05
C GLY A 643 -45.33 2.10 8.50
N ALA A 644 -44.02 2.20 8.74
CA ALA A 644 -43.46 2.28 10.08
C ALA A 644 -43.32 3.73 10.54
N LEU A 645 -43.49 3.98 11.84
CA LEU A 645 -43.39 5.29 12.47
C LEU A 645 -42.22 5.37 13.44
N SER A 646 -41.38 6.38 13.30
CA SER A 646 -40.36 6.71 14.31
C SER A 646 -40.30 8.21 14.58
N ILE A 647 -39.64 8.59 15.68
CA ILE A 647 -39.38 9.99 16.04
C ILE A 647 -37.88 10.20 15.91
N ALA A 648 -37.45 11.08 15.01
CA ALA A 648 -36.03 11.39 14.82
C ALA A 648 -35.50 12.15 16.04
N HIS A 649 -36.18 13.23 16.45
CA HIS A 649 -35.83 13.96 17.66
C HIS A 649 -36.99 14.76 18.25
N VAL A 650 -36.84 15.09 19.54
CA VAL A 650 -37.80 15.89 20.33
C VAL A 650 -37.05 16.92 21.16
N ASN A 651 -37.32 18.20 20.90
CA ASN A 651 -36.62 19.29 21.56
C ASN A 651 -37.62 20.24 22.24
N THR A 652 -37.33 20.62 23.49
CA THR A 652 -38.10 21.68 24.17
C THR A 652 -37.63 23.04 23.66
N THR A 653 -38.58 23.84 23.20
CA THR A 653 -38.33 25.19 22.70
C THR A 653 -38.43 26.22 23.83
N CYS A 654 -37.85 27.38 23.59
CA CYS A 654 -37.82 28.50 24.53
C CYS A 654 -39.17 29.10 24.90
N ASP A 655 -40.18 28.91 24.07
CA ASP A 655 -41.55 29.34 24.37
C ASP A 655 -42.28 28.35 25.30
N GLY A 656 -41.57 27.32 25.79
CA GLY A 656 -42.13 26.24 26.58
C GLY A 656 -42.97 25.27 25.76
N GLN A 657 -42.74 25.23 24.44
CA GLN A 657 -43.36 24.27 23.51
C GLN A 657 -42.39 23.09 23.30
N VAL A 658 -42.86 22.02 22.67
CA VAL A 658 -42.02 20.89 22.28
C VAL A 658 -42.10 20.71 20.77
N TYR A 659 -40.96 20.77 20.09
CA TYR A 659 -40.81 20.45 18.67
C TYR A 659 -40.58 18.96 18.48
N VAL A 660 -41.25 18.37 17.49
CA VAL A 660 -41.17 16.94 17.18
C VAL A 660 -40.93 16.76 15.67
N ASN A 661 -39.86 16.06 15.31
CA ASN A 661 -39.60 15.56 13.95
C ASN A 661 -39.82 14.04 13.94
N MET A 662 -40.60 13.56 12.97
CA MET A 662 -40.98 12.16 12.83
C MET A 662 -40.68 11.64 11.42
N VAL A 663 -40.32 10.35 11.35
CA VAL A 663 -39.99 9.64 10.12
C VAL A 663 -41.05 8.57 9.86
N ILE A 664 -41.41 8.42 8.59
CA ILE A 664 -42.33 7.40 8.09
C ILE A 664 -41.59 6.57 7.05
N SER A 665 -41.44 5.27 7.30
CA SER A 665 -40.74 4.34 6.40
C SER A 665 -41.76 3.45 5.69
N ASN A 666 -41.64 3.27 4.37
CA ASN A 666 -42.55 2.39 3.61
C ASN A 666 -41.98 0.97 3.50
N LEU A 667 -42.54 0.04 4.28
CA LEU A 667 -42.13 -1.38 4.27
C LEU A 667 -43.07 -2.25 3.41
N GLY A 668 -44.04 -1.63 2.74
CA GLY A 668 -45.03 -2.31 1.90
C GLY A 668 -44.65 -2.34 0.42
N ALA A 669 -45.37 -3.14 -0.36
CA ALA A 669 -45.17 -3.24 -1.80
C ALA A 669 -45.72 -2.02 -2.59
N GLU A 670 -46.72 -1.30 -2.07
CA GLU A 670 -47.32 -0.13 -2.71
C GLU A 670 -46.71 1.21 -2.23
N VAL A 671 -46.78 2.25 -3.05
CA VAL A 671 -46.32 3.60 -2.70
C VAL A 671 -47.24 4.24 -1.64
N ILE A 672 -46.66 4.84 -0.60
CA ILE A 672 -47.43 5.64 0.38
C ILE A 672 -47.65 7.06 -0.18
N SER A 673 -48.92 7.42 -0.31
CA SER A 673 -49.41 8.67 -0.91
C SER A 673 -50.11 9.61 0.09
N SER A 674 -50.48 9.11 1.28
CA SER A 674 -51.08 9.91 2.36
C SER A 674 -51.00 9.20 3.71
N VAL A 675 -50.89 9.95 4.80
CA VAL A 675 -50.80 9.42 6.18
C VAL A 675 -51.70 10.21 7.15
N GLU A 676 -52.17 9.53 8.20
CA GLU A 676 -52.88 10.13 9.34
C GLU A 676 -52.20 9.73 10.65
N VAL A 677 -51.81 10.68 11.50
CA VAL A 677 -51.06 10.45 12.74
C VAL A 677 -51.78 11.12 13.92
N SER A 678 -52.14 10.34 14.94
CA SER A 678 -52.65 10.83 16.22
C SER A 678 -51.50 11.23 17.15
N ILE A 679 -51.64 12.38 17.79
CA ILE A 679 -50.64 12.96 18.71
C ILE A 679 -51.25 12.95 20.12
N GLU A 680 -50.63 12.22 21.04
CA GLU A 680 -51.03 12.10 22.44
C GLU A 680 -49.91 12.62 23.36
N VAL A 681 -50.26 13.45 24.34
CA VAL A 681 -49.32 14.03 25.29
C VAL A 681 -49.81 13.70 26.70
N ASN A 682 -48.93 13.12 27.52
CA ASN A 682 -49.21 12.75 28.92
C ASN A 682 -50.46 11.88 29.15
N GLY A 683 -50.92 11.14 28.13
CA GLY A 683 -52.12 10.31 28.23
C GLY A 683 -53.40 10.93 27.65
N GLU A 684 -53.33 12.14 27.09
CA GLU A 684 -54.48 12.85 26.48
C GLU A 684 -54.21 13.14 25.00
N VAL A 685 -55.17 12.80 24.13
CA VAL A 685 -55.06 13.01 22.68
C VAL A 685 -55.25 14.48 22.36
N MET A 686 -54.23 15.09 21.78
CA MET A 686 -54.14 16.53 21.53
C MET A 686 -54.61 16.89 20.12
N ASP A 687 -54.10 16.18 19.10
CA ASP A 687 -54.43 16.47 17.70
C ASP A 687 -54.30 15.22 16.81
N VAL A 688 -54.78 15.32 15.56
CA VAL A 688 -54.60 14.32 14.51
C VAL A 688 -54.13 15.01 13.24
N LEU A 689 -52.87 14.75 12.86
CA LEU A 689 -52.22 15.26 11.67
C LEU A 689 -52.63 14.43 10.44
N GLN A 690 -53.03 15.09 9.35
CA GLN A 690 -53.32 14.45 8.06
C GLN A 690 -52.48 15.09 6.97
N GLU A 691 -51.57 14.34 6.36
CA GLU A 691 -50.63 14.85 5.35
C GLU A 691 -50.61 14.02 4.06
N SER A 692 -50.31 14.69 2.95
CA SER A 692 -50.08 14.04 1.65
C SER A 692 -48.58 13.85 1.43
N VAL A 693 -48.14 12.64 1.12
CA VAL A 693 -46.72 12.26 0.97
C VAL A 693 -46.53 11.46 -0.33
N GLU A 694 -45.29 11.14 -0.71
CA GLU A 694 -44.98 10.25 -1.84
C GLU A 694 -43.72 9.44 -1.51
N ILE A 695 -43.89 8.26 -0.89
CA ILE A 695 -42.81 7.42 -0.39
C ILE A 695 -42.85 6.08 -1.12
N ALA A 696 -41.84 5.76 -1.93
CA ALA A 696 -41.78 4.50 -2.68
C ALA A 696 -41.49 3.30 -1.75
N SER A 697 -41.64 2.08 -2.24
CA SER A 697 -41.34 0.87 -1.46
C SER A 697 -39.86 0.86 -1.07
N ALA A 698 -39.57 0.59 0.21
CA ALA A 698 -38.25 0.65 0.84
C ALA A 698 -37.62 2.07 0.99
N ASP A 699 -38.39 3.15 0.78
CA ASP A 699 -37.97 4.54 1.03
C ASP A 699 -38.56 5.11 2.34
N GLU A 700 -38.08 6.30 2.76
CA GLU A 700 -38.55 7.04 3.95
C GLU A 700 -38.98 8.48 3.62
N GLY A 701 -39.79 9.09 4.50
CA GLY A 701 -40.15 10.50 4.44
C GLY A 701 -40.34 11.13 5.83
N GLU A 702 -40.09 12.44 5.94
CA GLU A 702 -40.14 13.18 7.21
C GLU A 702 -41.32 14.14 7.33
N LEU A 703 -41.84 14.30 8.54
CA LEU A 703 -42.85 15.30 8.92
C LEU A 703 -42.48 15.95 10.27
N SER A 704 -42.90 17.20 10.52
CA SER A 704 -42.64 17.86 11.79
C SER A 704 -43.78 18.78 12.26
N PHE A 705 -43.89 18.98 13.58
CA PHE A 705 -44.90 19.82 14.22
C PHE A 705 -44.46 20.30 15.63
N PHE A 706 -45.25 21.20 16.23
CA PHE A 706 -45.02 21.75 17.58
C PHE A 706 -46.17 21.40 18.53
N ILE A 707 -45.86 21.22 19.82
CA ILE A 707 -46.80 20.96 20.92
C ILE A 707 -46.69 22.08 21.94
N ASP A 708 -47.77 22.82 22.20
CA ASP A 708 -47.77 23.97 23.10
C ASP A 708 -48.82 23.93 24.21
N ASP A 709 -49.65 22.88 24.25
CA ASP A 709 -50.73 22.67 25.23
C ASP A 709 -50.52 21.38 26.05
N ASP A 710 -51.04 21.38 27.29
CA ASP A 710 -51.05 20.26 28.26
C ASP A 710 -49.69 19.65 28.67
N LEU A 711 -48.64 20.48 28.58
CA LEU A 711 -47.30 20.13 29.07
C LEU A 711 -47.18 20.32 30.59
N LEU A 712 -46.73 19.28 31.28
CA LEU A 712 -46.35 19.27 32.69
C LEU A 712 -44.97 19.93 32.89
N ALA A 713 -44.76 20.53 34.07
CA ALA A 713 -43.48 21.16 34.43
C ALA A 713 -42.32 20.18 34.68
N SER A 714 -42.62 18.88 34.67
CA SER A 714 -41.68 17.76 34.76
C SER A 714 -41.64 17.03 33.40
N THR A 715 -41.06 15.83 33.33
CA THR A 715 -41.07 14.99 32.13
C THR A 715 -42.47 14.85 31.51
N ASN A 716 -42.58 15.22 30.23
CA ASN A 716 -43.73 15.01 29.37
C ASN A 716 -43.51 13.78 28.52
N THR A 717 -44.54 12.95 28.34
CA THR A 717 -44.48 11.80 27.43
C THR A 717 -45.28 12.12 26.18
N ILE A 718 -44.63 12.07 25.02
CA ILE A 718 -45.22 12.29 23.70
C ILE A 718 -45.35 10.94 23.02
N HIS A 719 -46.57 10.58 22.65
CA HIS A 719 -46.90 9.34 22.00
C HIS A 719 -47.56 9.65 20.64
N LEU A 720 -46.93 9.20 19.56
CA LEU A 720 -47.45 9.31 18.20
C LEU A 720 -47.98 7.96 17.76
N ALA A 721 -49.10 7.96 17.05
CA ALA A 721 -49.69 6.76 16.47
C ALA A 721 -50.15 7.03 15.04
N LEU A 722 -49.54 6.35 14.06
CA LEU A 722 -49.97 6.29 12.68
C LEU A 722 -51.27 5.47 12.62
N THR A 723 -52.37 6.14 12.25
CA THR A 723 -53.73 5.56 12.29
C THR A 723 -54.24 5.15 10.91
N SER A 724 -53.67 5.69 9.83
CA SER A 724 -54.02 5.32 8.46
C SER A 724 -52.89 5.61 7.48
N VAL A 725 -52.69 4.70 6.54
CA VAL A 725 -51.79 4.82 5.38
C VAL A 725 -52.63 4.65 4.11
N ASN A 726 -52.50 5.56 3.14
CA ASN A 726 -53.32 5.58 1.91
C ASN A 726 -54.85 5.57 2.13
N GLY A 727 -55.32 6.05 3.28
CA GLY A 727 -56.74 6.04 3.66
C GLY A 727 -57.29 4.65 4.02
N ILE A 728 -56.42 3.65 4.16
CA ILE A 728 -56.75 2.33 4.68
C ILE A 728 -55.99 2.09 5.99
N THR A 729 -56.32 1.00 6.68
CA THR A 729 -55.58 0.56 7.87
C THR A 729 -54.26 -0.04 7.43
N ASP A 730 -53.21 0.35 8.14
CA ASP A 730 -51.86 -0.12 7.95
C ASP A 730 -51.71 -1.64 8.22
N GLY A 731 -50.71 -2.27 7.61
CA GLY A 731 -50.53 -3.72 7.61
C GLY A 731 -50.13 -4.28 8.98
N ASP A 732 -49.27 -3.59 9.70
CA ASP A 732 -48.66 -3.98 10.96
C ASP A 732 -48.81 -2.87 12.02
N ALA A 733 -49.80 -3.03 12.89
CA ALA A 733 -50.05 -2.10 13.99
C ALA A 733 -48.88 -1.93 14.99
N THR A 734 -47.84 -2.78 14.99
CA THR A 734 -46.79 -2.79 16.02
C THR A 734 -45.71 -1.71 15.84
N ASN A 735 -45.42 -1.31 14.61
CA ASN A 735 -44.47 -0.26 14.27
C ASN A 735 -45.15 1.10 14.03
N ASN A 736 -46.47 1.16 14.17
CA ASN A 736 -47.28 2.35 13.94
C ASN A 736 -47.17 3.39 15.07
N THR A 737 -46.38 3.14 16.12
CA THR A 737 -46.30 4.06 17.26
C THR A 737 -44.88 4.37 17.64
N ALA A 738 -44.64 5.63 17.99
CA ALA A 738 -43.36 6.09 18.52
C ALA A 738 -43.62 6.90 19.79
N THR A 739 -42.75 6.75 20.79
CA THR A 739 -42.87 7.48 22.06
C THR A 739 -41.54 8.13 22.40
N ALA A 740 -41.61 9.38 22.81
CA ALA A 740 -40.47 10.14 23.29
C ALA A 740 -40.84 10.88 24.58
N THR A 741 -39.83 11.30 25.32
CA THR A 741 -40.02 12.13 26.51
C THR A 741 -39.36 13.49 26.33
N ALA A 742 -40.02 14.54 26.81
CA ALA A 742 -39.49 15.90 26.81
C ALA A 742 -39.56 16.48 28.23
N ASP A 743 -38.40 16.81 28.80
CA ASP A 743 -38.31 17.51 30.08
C ASP A 743 -38.38 19.02 29.87
N LEU A 744 -39.34 19.70 30.51
CA LEU A 744 -39.35 21.16 30.55
C LEU A 744 -38.32 21.75 31.53
N GLU A 745 -37.55 20.92 32.24
CA GLU A 745 -36.52 21.35 33.20
C GLU A 745 -35.20 21.80 32.52
N ALA A 746 -35.18 21.94 31.18
CA ALA A 746 -34.09 22.59 30.48
C ALA A 746 -33.90 24.02 31.03
N ILE A 747 -32.69 24.33 31.48
CA ILE A 747 -32.34 25.68 31.90
C ILE A 747 -32.09 26.43 30.60
N PHE A 748 -33.00 27.33 30.25
CA PHE A 748 -32.81 28.19 29.09
C PHE A 748 -32.12 29.49 29.48
N GLU A 749 -31.29 29.99 28.58
CA GLU A 749 -30.75 31.32 28.71
C GLU A 749 -30.83 32.09 27.39
N ASP A 750 -30.86 33.41 27.53
CA ASP A 750 -30.88 34.32 26.41
C ASP A 750 -29.45 34.59 25.97
N ILE A 751 -29.13 34.24 24.73
CA ILE A 751 -27.97 34.79 24.04
C ILE A 751 -28.42 35.93 23.12
N THR A 752 -27.57 36.92 22.91
CA THR A 752 -27.86 38.03 22.00
C THR A 752 -26.87 37.99 20.86
N LEU A 753 -27.36 37.74 19.66
CA LEU A 753 -26.60 37.98 18.43
C LEU A 753 -26.66 39.48 18.16
N TYR A 754 -25.51 40.11 18.00
CA TYR A 754 -25.38 41.53 17.77
C TYR A 754 -24.49 41.76 16.55
N PHE A 755 -25.02 42.47 15.57
CA PHE A 755 -24.38 42.79 14.30
C PHE A 755 -24.25 44.30 14.19
N VAL A 756 -23.09 44.76 13.76
CA VAL A 756 -22.89 46.09 13.18
C VAL A 756 -22.68 45.87 11.70
N ALA A 757 -23.51 46.48 10.88
CA ALA A 757 -23.42 46.32 9.45
C ALA A 757 -22.39 47.27 8.85
N ASP A 758 -21.85 46.90 7.70
CA ASP A 758 -21.00 47.74 6.86
C ASP A 758 -21.85 48.67 5.97
N ASP A 759 -21.29 49.26 4.92
CA ASP A 759 -22.05 50.15 4.02
C ASP A 759 -23.08 49.37 3.15
N TRP A 760 -23.09 48.04 3.18
CA TRP A 760 -23.97 47.17 2.39
C TRP A 760 -24.68 46.09 3.23
N PRO A 761 -25.53 46.41 4.21
CA PRO A 761 -26.12 45.39 5.09
C PRO A 761 -26.93 44.29 4.38
N ALA A 762 -27.52 44.58 3.22
CA ALA A 762 -28.52 43.73 2.56
C ALA A 762 -27.99 42.39 2.00
N GLU A 763 -26.68 42.20 2.00
CA GLU A 763 -26.01 40.95 1.58
C GLU A 763 -25.73 40.01 2.75
N THR A 764 -25.83 40.50 3.99
CA THR A 764 -25.65 39.68 5.19
C THR A 764 -26.93 38.97 5.60
N SER A 765 -26.87 37.65 5.65
CA SER A 765 -27.87 36.80 6.32
C SER A 765 -27.19 35.89 7.33
N TRP A 766 -27.96 35.26 8.22
CA TRP A 766 -27.40 34.41 9.25
C TRP A 766 -28.37 33.32 9.66
N GLN A 767 -27.81 32.24 10.21
CA GLN A 767 -28.53 31.08 10.71
C GLN A 767 -27.81 30.54 11.96
N LEU A 768 -28.54 30.42 13.05
CA LEU A 768 -28.08 29.81 14.30
C LEU A 768 -28.62 28.38 14.37
N VAL A 769 -27.73 27.41 14.52
CA VAL A 769 -28.01 25.98 14.47
C VAL A 769 -27.57 25.33 15.78
N GLU A 770 -28.34 24.39 16.30
CA GLU A 770 -27.92 23.58 17.45
C GLU A 770 -27.02 22.41 17.01
N VAL A 771 -25.85 22.28 17.66
CA VAL A 771 -24.88 21.23 17.40
C VAL A 771 -25.42 19.88 17.90
N GLY A 772 -25.38 18.88 17.03
CA GLY A 772 -25.89 17.53 17.30
C GLY A 772 -27.28 17.28 16.71
N SER A 773 -28.25 18.17 16.94
CA SER A 773 -29.62 18.02 16.38
C SER A 773 -29.74 18.58 14.96
N GLY A 774 -28.87 19.52 14.57
CA GLY A 774 -28.95 20.22 13.29
C GLY A 774 -30.14 21.18 13.19
N GLN A 775 -30.87 21.40 14.29
CA GLN A 775 -32.05 22.26 14.30
C GLN A 775 -31.66 23.73 14.12
N VAL A 776 -32.27 24.41 13.15
CA VAL A 776 -32.17 25.86 13.00
C VAL A 776 -33.01 26.53 14.09
N LEU A 777 -32.34 27.18 15.04
CA LEU A 777 -32.97 27.85 16.17
C LEU A 777 -33.44 29.27 15.80
N SER A 778 -32.69 29.96 14.94
CA SER A 778 -33.06 31.28 14.47
C SER A 778 -32.33 31.61 13.17
N GLU A 779 -32.95 32.40 12.29
CA GLU A 779 -32.34 32.87 11.05
C GLU A 779 -32.86 34.27 10.70
N GLY A 780 -32.09 35.01 9.91
CA GLY A 780 -32.47 36.36 9.50
C GLY A 780 -31.56 36.97 8.45
N GLU A 781 -31.95 38.16 8.00
CA GLU A 781 -31.19 38.99 7.05
C GLU A 781 -31.20 40.44 7.54
N LEU A 782 -30.16 41.21 7.21
CA LEU A 782 -30.11 42.62 7.57
C LEU A 782 -30.79 43.48 6.49
N ASP A 783 -31.63 44.43 6.91
CA ASP A 783 -32.26 45.36 5.98
C ASP A 783 -31.23 46.33 5.35
N PRO A 784 -31.41 46.83 4.12
CA PRO A 784 -30.47 47.74 3.43
C PRO A 784 -30.19 49.09 4.12
N SER A 785 -30.87 49.40 5.23
CA SER A 785 -30.65 50.62 6.02
C SER A 785 -30.19 50.35 7.45
N THR A 786 -29.89 49.09 7.75
CA THR A 786 -29.40 48.65 9.05
C THR A 786 -28.01 49.23 9.30
N VAL A 787 -27.77 49.66 10.54
CA VAL A 787 -26.44 50.10 10.99
C VAL A 787 -26.00 49.21 12.14
N GLU A 788 -26.93 48.93 13.06
CA GLU A 788 -26.79 47.91 14.09
C GLU A 788 -28.06 47.07 14.11
N TYR A 789 -27.91 45.76 14.32
CA TYR A 789 -28.99 44.82 14.50
C TYR A 789 -28.66 43.94 15.69
N SER A 790 -29.67 43.62 16.49
CA SER A 790 -29.49 42.67 17.58
C SER A 790 -30.73 41.84 17.73
N VAL A 791 -30.55 40.54 17.86
CA VAL A 791 -31.63 39.60 18.17
C VAL A 791 -31.22 38.80 19.38
N THR A 792 -32.11 38.75 20.37
CA THR A 792 -31.96 37.86 21.50
C THR A 792 -32.63 36.54 21.13
N VAL A 793 -31.85 35.48 21.14
CA VAL A 793 -32.30 34.11 20.90
C VAL A 793 -32.19 33.38 22.21
N CYS A 794 -33.32 32.86 22.68
CA CYS A 794 -33.30 31.96 23.82
C CYS A 794 -32.79 30.59 23.32
N VAL A 795 -31.92 29.98 24.10
CA VAL A 795 -31.30 28.67 23.80
C VAL A 795 -31.21 27.84 25.07
N ASN A 796 -31.06 26.52 24.93
CA ASN A 796 -30.77 25.67 26.08
C ASN A 796 -29.37 26.00 26.60
N SER A 797 -29.21 26.32 27.88
CA SER A 797 -27.91 26.68 28.46
C SER A 797 -26.86 25.59 28.25
N ASN A 798 -27.24 24.31 28.22
CA ASN A 798 -26.27 23.24 28.03
C ASN A 798 -26.04 22.86 26.55
N SER A 799 -26.68 23.52 25.59
CA SER A 799 -26.45 23.22 24.17
C SER A 799 -25.26 23.97 23.62
N CYS A 800 -24.57 23.32 22.69
CA CYS A 800 -23.58 23.94 21.84
C CYS A 800 -24.24 24.28 20.50
N LEU A 801 -23.80 25.39 19.91
CA LEU A 801 -24.47 26.09 18.82
C LEU A 801 -23.44 26.45 17.77
N THR A 802 -23.89 26.56 16.53
CA THR A 802 -23.13 27.08 15.40
C THR A 802 -23.87 28.26 14.80
N LEU A 803 -23.25 29.43 14.77
CA LEU A 803 -23.74 30.60 14.06
C LEU A 803 -23.06 30.67 12.69
N ASN A 804 -23.85 30.46 11.64
CA ASN A 804 -23.45 30.69 10.27
C ASN A 804 -23.87 32.11 9.86
N VAL A 805 -22.94 32.94 9.42
CA VAL A 805 -23.21 34.27 8.87
C VAL A 805 -22.78 34.26 7.41
N PHE A 806 -23.71 34.51 6.50
CA PHE A 806 -23.48 34.47 5.06
C PHE A 806 -23.37 35.89 4.51
N ASP A 807 -22.44 36.06 3.57
CA ASP A 807 -22.37 37.24 2.72
C ASP A 807 -22.49 36.82 1.24
N SER A 808 -23.45 37.43 0.54
CA SER A 808 -23.81 37.00 -0.83
C SER A 808 -22.84 37.48 -1.92
N TRP A 809 -21.94 38.42 -1.62
CA TRP A 809 -20.94 38.95 -2.56
C TRP A 809 -19.52 38.42 -2.30
N GLY A 810 -19.32 37.77 -1.16
CA GLY A 810 -18.10 37.07 -0.77
C GLY A 810 -17.00 37.98 -0.25
N ASP A 811 -17.34 39.22 0.15
CA ASP A 811 -16.40 40.21 0.68
C ASP A 811 -16.58 40.49 2.17
N GLY A 812 -17.43 39.73 2.85
CA GLY A 812 -17.61 39.79 4.31
C GLY A 812 -18.38 41.03 4.74
N MET A 813 -18.15 41.47 5.98
CA MET A 813 -18.73 42.73 6.51
C MET A 813 -17.64 43.72 6.99
N CYS A 814 -16.40 43.49 6.61
CA CYS A 814 -15.23 44.35 6.83
C CYS A 814 -14.28 44.24 5.63
N CYS A 815 -13.44 45.20 5.25
CA CYS A 815 -13.18 46.52 5.84
C CYS A 815 -13.18 47.64 4.78
N ALA A 816 -13.17 47.30 3.49
CA ALA A 816 -13.18 48.26 2.40
C ALA A 816 -14.56 48.89 2.18
N GLY A 817 -15.63 48.19 2.57
CA GLY A 817 -17.03 48.59 2.49
C GLY A 817 -17.60 49.21 3.77
N GLY A 818 -16.83 49.32 4.85
CA GLY A 818 -17.33 49.72 6.18
C GLY A 818 -16.79 48.77 7.24
N GLU A 819 -16.78 49.19 8.50
CA GLU A 819 -16.29 48.38 9.63
C GLU A 819 -17.49 47.75 10.33
N GLY A 820 -18.05 46.71 9.71
CA GLY A 820 -19.07 45.86 10.31
C GLY A 820 -18.44 44.71 11.09
N PHE A 821 -19.17 44.16 12.06
CA PHE A 821 -18.74 43.01 12.86
C PHE A 821 -19.96 42.31 13.45
N PHE A 822 -19.81 41.09 13.95
CA PHE A 822 -20.83 40.45 14.75
C PHE A 822 -20.29 39.81 16.03
N GLN A 823 -21.16 39.66 17.01
CA GLN A 823 -20.81 39.08 18.30
C GLN A 823 -22.00 38.35 18.90
N VAL A 824 -21.71 37.37 19.75
CA VAL A 824 -22.70 36.71 20.59
C VAL A 824 -22.44 37.11 22.03
N LEU A 825 -23.47 37.58 22.72
CA LEU A 825 -23.41 37.89 24.15
C LEU A 825 -24.25 36.89 24.93
N ASN A 826 -23.74 36.41 26.07
CA ASN A 826 -24.56 35.63 27.00
C ASN A 826 -25.57 36.51 27.76
N SER A 827 -26.38 35.87 28.60
CA SER A 827 -27.45 36.51 29.38
C SER A 827 -26.96 37.61 30.35
N ASN A 828 -25.66 37.64 30.66
CA ASN A 828 -25.02 38.67 31.49
C ASN A 828 -24.42 39.83 30.66
N GLY A 829 -24.54 39.79 29.34
CA GLY A 829 -23.93 40.76 28.42
C GLY A 829 -22.42 40.59 28.27
N VAL A 830 -21.88 39.42 28.63
CA VAL A 830 -20.49 39.05 28.35
C VAL A 830 -20.43 38.52 26.93
N ILE A 831 -19.45 38.99 26.16
CA ILE A 831 -19.20 38.54 24.79
C ILE A 831 -18.61 37.13 24.88
N ILE A 832 -19.28 36.15 24.25
CA ILE A 832 -18.84 34.75 24.16
C ILE A 832 -18.29 34.40 22.78
N VAL A 833 -18.69 35.14 21.74
CA VAL A 833 -18.11 35.08 20.39
C VAL A 833 -17.98 36.51 19.89
N HIS A 834 -16.86 36.82 19.25
CA HIS A 834 -16.66 38.08 18.53
C HIS A 834 -15.94 37.79 17.21
N ASN A 835 -16.57 38.15 16.11
CA ASN A 835 -15.99 38.08 14.78
C ASN A 835 -15.98 39.51 14.22
N ASP A 836 -14.81 39.96 13.79
CA ASP A 836 -14.55 41.34 13.36
C ASP A 836 -15.06 41.64 11.95
N GLY A 837 -15.70 40.67 11.28
CA GLY A 837 -16.35 40.84 10.00
C GLY A 837 -15.47 40.52 8.79
N ASP A 838 -14.20 40.14 8.97
CA ASP A 838 -13.30 39.73 7.89
C ASP A 838 -13.51 38.25 7.53
N PHE A 839 -14.41 37.99 6.59
CA PHE A 839 -14.65 36.66 6.05
C PHE A 839 -15.06 36.73 4.57
N GLY A 840 -15.04 35.60 3.88
CA GLY A 840 -15.46 35.51 2.47
C GLY A 840 -16.99 35.48 2.36
N SER A 841 -17.53 34.39 1.80
CA SER A 841 -19.00 34.23 1.65
C SER A 841 -19.71 33.68 2.89
N VAL A 842 -18.97 33.16 3.86
CA VAL A 842 -19.53 32.60 5.10
C VAL A 842 -18.53 32.68 6.24
N ALA A 843 -19.01 33.04 7.43
CA ALA A 843 -18.34 32.81 8.71
C ALA A 843 -19.14 31.77 9.51
N VAL A 844 -18.44 30.86 10.18
CA VAL A 844 -19.04 29.78 10.97
C VAL A 844 -18.41 29.83 12.36
N GLU A 845 -19.23 30.12 13.37
CA GLU A 845 -18.76 30.29 14.75
C GLU A 845 -19.45 29.28 15.68
N SER A 846 -18.68 28.42 16.35
CA SER A 846 -19.21 27.41 17.27
C SER A 846 -18.98 27.80 18.74
N PHE A 847 -20.01 27.67 19.59
CA PHE A 847 -19.95 28.06 21.00
C PHE A 847 -21.00 27.34 21.85
N CYS A 848 -20.81 27.22 23.16
CA CYS A 848 -21.82 26.64 24.07
C CYS A 848 -22.46 27.73 24.96
N ALA A 849 -23.74 27.55 25.29
CA ALA A 849 -24.50 28.61 25.96
C ALA A 849 -24.08 28.82 27.44
N SER A 850 -23.76 27.75 28.19
CA SER A 850 -23.60 27.73 29.66
C SER A 850 -22.23 28.14 30.21
N ASP A 851 -21.35 28.75 29.44
CA ASP A 851 -20.01 29.15 29.91
C ASP A 851 -20.06 30.26 30.97
N GLY A 852 -20.31 29.83 32.21
CA GLY A 852 -20.30 30.59 33.45
C GLY A 852 -18.99 30.42 34.20
N GLY A 853 -17.96 31.14 33.77
CA GLY A 853 -16.80 31.53 34.61
C GLY A 853 -15.69 30.48 34.75
N CYS A 854 -14.72 30.55 33.85
CA CYS A 854 -13.45 29.83 33.90
C CYS A 854 -12.68 30.01 35.22
N GLN A 855 -12.17 28.93 35.81
CA GLN A 855 -11.41 28.95 37.08
C GLN A 855 -9.90 29.13 36.87
N ASP A 856 -9.31 28.58 35.80
CA ASP A 856 -7.89 28.67 35.49
C ASP A 856 -7.72 29.23 34.07
N LEU A 857 -7.40 30.53 34.02
CA LEU A 857 -7.26 31.28 32.78
C LEU A 857 -5.80 31.31 32.35
N ILE A 858 -5.57 31.07 31.07
CA ILE A 858 -4.33 31.45 30.39
C ILE A 858 -4.63 32.50 29.33
N THR A 859 -3.61 33.25 28.92
CA THR A 859 -3.70 34.17 27.78
C THR A 859 -2.74 33.70 26.70
N LEU A 860 -3.28 33.35 25.54
CA LEU A 860 -2.49 33.17 24.32
C LEU A 860 -2.26 34.56 23.71
N ASN A 861 -1.03 34.88 23.35
CA ASN A 861 -0.67 36.16 22.76
C ASN A 861 0.29 35.91 21.60
N PHE A 862 -0.10 36.39 20.43
CA PHE A 862 0.65 36.30 19.18
C PHE A 862 0.96 37.72 18.72
N VAL A 863 2.19 37.98 18.33
CA VAL A 863 2.60 39.17 17.61
C VAL A 863 2.95 38.69 16.22
N ALA A 864 2.29 39.24 15.22
CA ALA A 864 2.53 38.87 13.84
C ALA A 864 3.82 39.49 13.32
N ASP A 865 4.38 38.85 12.30
CA ASP A 865 5.39 39.45 11.45
C ASP A 865 4.72 40.26 10.31
N ASN A 866 5.36 40.48 9.17
CA ASN A 866 4.73 41.21 8.06
C ASN A 866 3.72 40.33 7.26
N TRP A 867 3.55 39.05 7.58
CA TRP A 867 2.68 38.09 6.87
C TRP A 867 1.76 37.28 7.80
N PRO A 868 0.92 37.94 8.61
CA PRO A 868 0.07 37.27 9.61
C PRO A 868 -0.82 36.14 9.07
N LEU A 869 -1.33 36.21 7.84
CA LEU A 869 -2.26 35.22 7.27
C LEU A 869 -1.72 33.79 7.26
N GLU A 870 -0.42 33.64 7.36
CA GLU A 870 0.24 32.35 7.23
C GLU A 870 0.21 31.60 8.58
N THR A 871 -0.01 32.33 9.69
CA THR A 871 -0.03 31.80 11.05
C THR A 871 -1.41 31.36 11.53
N SER A 872 -1.54 30.10 11.96
CA SER A 872 -2.70 29.57 12.68
C SER A 872 -2.28 28.80 13.93
N TRP A 873 -3.22 28.46 14.83
CA TRP A 873 -2.92 27.68 16.02
C TRP A 873 -4.08 26.79 16.44
N GLN A 874 -3.75 25.82 17.30
CA GLN A 874 -4.67 24.93 17.98
C GLN A 874 -4.12 24.61 19.38
N LEU A 875 -4.93 24.79 20.42
CA LEU A 875 -4.60 24.47 21.80
C LEU A 875 -5.43 23.26 22.24
N VAL A 876 -4.78 22.22 22.74
CA VAL A 876 -5.43 20.95 23.10
C VAL A 876 -5.20 20.62 24.58
N ASP A 877 -6.24 20.12 25.26
CA ASP A 877 -6.10 19.47 26.58
C ASP A 877 -5.58 18.05 26.39
N VAL A 878 -4.39 17.76 26.92
CA VAL A 878 -3.70 16.47 26.71
C VAL A 878 -4.45 15.32 27.40
N ALA A 879 -5.19 15.58 28.48
CA ALA A 879 -5.86 14.53 29.24
C ALA A 879 -7.19 14.09 28.61
N SER A 880 -7.91 15.01 27.96
CA SER A 880 -9.19 14.71 27.30
C SER A 880 -9.11 14.63 25.78
N GLY A 881 -8.05 15.15 25.17
CA GLY A 881 -7.94 15.33 23.72
C GLY A 881 -8.83 16.45 23.17
N GLN A 882 -9.44 17.25 24.04
CA GLN A 882 -10.36 18.32 23.64
C GLN A 882 -9.58 19.53 23.09
N ILE A 883 -9.99 20.04 21.94
CA ILE A 883 -9.51 21.33 21.42
C ILE A 883 -10.14 22.45 22.26
N LEU A 884 -9.28 23.20 22.95
CA LEU A 884 -9.65 24.30 23.85
C LEU A 884 -9.65 25.66 23.14
N SER A 885 -8.84 25.83 22.10
CA SER A 885 -8.85 27.00 21.22
C SER A 885 -8.25 26.66 19.86
N GLU A 886 -8.68 27.33 18.81
CA GLU A 886 -8.06 27.29 17.48
C GLU A 886 -8.32 28.61 16.74
N GLY A 887 -7.42 29.01 15.85
CA GLY A 887 -7.56 30.28 15.13
C GLY A 887 -6.43 30.58 14.16
N GLY A 888 -6.48 31.74 13.51
CA GLY A 888 -5.43 32.24 12.62
C GLY A 888 -5.36 33.76 12.60
N LEU A 889 -4.21 34.32 12.23
CA LEU A 889 -4.04 35.77 12.21
C LEU A 889 -4.52 36.35 10.87
N GLY A 890 -5.25 37.46 10.90
CA GLY A 890 -5.71 38.16 9.70
C GLY A 890 -4.64 39.01 9.03
N SER A 891 -4.83 39.38 7.75
CA SER A 891 -3.84 40.07 6.88
C SER A 891 -3.30 41.42 7.38
N SER A 892 -3.92 42.02 8.39
CA SER A 892 -3.50 43.30 8.99
C SER A 892 -3.17 43.19 10.49
N THR A 893 -3.19 41.98 11.04
CA THR A 893 -2.91 41.71 12.44
C THR A 893 -1.46 42.02 12.75
N VAL A 894 -1.24 42.82 13.80
CA VAL A 894 0.09 43.11 14.35
C VAL A 894 0.28 42.39 15.67
N GLU A 895 -0.78 42.31 16.46
CA GLU A 895 -0.82 41.57 17.72
C GLU A 895 -2.24 41.02 17.89
N TYR A 896 -2.33 39.78 18.34
CA TYR A 896 -3.53 39.05 18.66
C TYR A 896 -3.38 38.50 20.07
N SER A 897 -4.46 38.52 20.84
CA SER A 897 -4.47 37.89 22.16
C SER A 897 -5.85 37.37 22.46
N GLU A 898 -5.89 36.16 22.99
CA GLU A 898 -7.12 35.55 23.48
C GLU A 898 -6.91 34.96 24.86
N VAL A 899 -7.99 34.92 25.62
CA VAL A 899 -8.00 34.35 26.96
C VAL A 899 -8.73 33.03 26.88
N VAL A 900 -8.01 31.94 27.17
CA VAL A 900 -8.52 30.58 27.04
C VAL A 900 -8.64 29.94 28.42
N CYS A 901 -9.70 29.14 28.58
CA CYS A 901 -9.90 28.39 29.81
C CYS A 901 -9.21 27.03 29.76
N VAL A 902 -8.42 26.69 30.79
CA VAL A 902 -7.70 25.41 30.87
C VAL A 902 -7.94 24.71 32.19
N SER A 903 -7.65 23.42 32.27
CA SER A 903 -7.75 22.62 33.50
C SER A 903 -6.43 22.62 34.28
N SER A 904 -6.43 23.02 35.56
CA SER A 904 -5.22 23.01 36.41
C SER A 904 -4.65 21.62 36.74
N SER A 905 -5.36 20.55 36.42
CA SER A 905 -4.90 19.17 36.63
C SER A 905 -4.40 18.46 35.38
N ALA A 906 -4.49 19.10 34.21
CA ALA A 906 -4.07 18.57 32.93
C ALA A 906 -3.01 19.47 32.30
N CYS A 907 -2.16 18.89 31.47
CA CYS A 907 -1.24 19.64 30.62
C CYS A 907 -1.93 19.98 29.29
N GLN A 908 -1.44 21.02 28.64
CA GLN A 908 -1.90 21.52 27.36
C GLN A 908 -0.77 21.42 26.34
N GLU A 909 -1.14 21.25 25.08
CA GLU A 909 -0.26 21.38 23.93
C GLU A 909 -0.79 22.49 23.03
N LEU A 910 0.04 23.48 22.74
CA LEU A 910 -0.24 24.53 21.78
C LEU A 910 0.52 24.24 20.49
N TYR A 911 -0.22 24.00 19.43
CA TYR A 911 0.25 23.87 18.06
C TYR A 911 0.12 25.24 17.40
N VAL A 912 1.18 25.73 16.77
CA VAL A 912 1.17 26.98 15.98
C VAL A 912 1.72 26.64 14.61
N PHE A 913 0.90 26.79 13.59
CA PHE A 913 1.21 26.48 12.21
C PHE A 913 1.62 27.74 11.46
N ASP A 914 2.55 27.59 10.53
CA ASP A 914 2.88 28.57 9.52
C ASP A 914 2.80 27.90 8.14
N SER A 915 1.87 28.35 7.30
CA SER A 915 1.53 27.66 6.05
C SER A 915 2.57 27.81 4.94
N TRP A 916 3.55 28.70 5.10
CA TRP A 916 4.64 28.92 4.14
C TRP A 916 5.99 28.38 4.63
N GLY A 917 6.06 27.97 5.89
CA GLY A 917 7.18 27.26 6.49
C GLY A 917 8.38 28.15 6.80
N ASP A 918 8.19 29.47 6.87
CA ASP A 918 9.22 30.44 7.25
C ASP A 918 9.03 31.00 8.67
N GLY A 919 7.98 30.56 9.36
CA GLY A 919 7.70 30.90 10.74
C GLY A 919 7.24 32.35 10.90
N MET A 920 7.19 32.81 12.14
CA MET A 920 6.73 34.17 12.49
C MET A 920 7.88 35.16 12.73
N CYS A 921 9.12 34.79 12.42
CA CYS A 921 10.33 35.61 12.58
C CYS A 921 11.44 35.11 11.64
N CYS A 922 12.39 35.89 11.14
CA CYS A 922 12.72 37.28 11.45
C CYS A 922 12.95 38.15 10.20
N ALA A 923 13.00 37.54 9.01
CA ALA A 923 13.18 38.25 7.75
C ALA A 923 11.89 38.98 7.33
N GLY A 924 10.75 38.40 7.69
CA GLY A 924 9.39 38.91 7.50
C GLY A 924 8.93 39.87 8.58
N GLY A 925 9.60 40.05 9.71
CA GLY A 925 9.11 40.85 10.85
C GLY A 925 9.47 40.16 12.15
N GLU A 926 9.37 40.82 13.30
CA GLU A 926 9.74 40.23 14.60
C GLU A 926 8.46 39.77 15.32
N GLY A 927 7.77 38.80 14.73
CA GLY A 927 6.62 38.15 15.35
C GLY A 927 7.05 37.11 16.38
N TYR A 928 6.17 36.79 17.33
CA TYR A 928 6.41 35.81 18.38
C TYR A 928 5.08 35.36 18.96
N PHE A 929 5.05 34.27 19.73
CA PHE A 929 3.89 33.93 20.54
C PHE A 929 4.26 33.52 21.96
N GLN A 930 3.32 33.70 22.88
CA GLN A 930 3.52 33.41 24.28
C GLN A 930 2.22 33.01 24.97
N VAL A 931 2.36 32.22 26.03
CA VAL A 931 1.28 31.86 26.95
C VAL A 931 1.56 32.47 28.31
N LEU A 932 0.58 33.19 28.84
CA LEU A 932 0.62 33.80 30.17
C LEU A 932 -0.33 33.05 31.11
N ASN A 933 0.08 32.82 32.36
CA ASN A 933 -0.82 32.32 33.40
C ASN A 933 -1.78 33.42 33.91
N ALA A 934 -2.69 33.05 34.81
CA ALA A 934 -3.69 33.97 35.39
C ALA A 934 -3.08 35.17 36.16
N ASP A 935 -1.83 35.07 36.61
CA ASP A 935 -1.08 36.15 37.28
C ASP A 935 -0.30 37.04 36.29
N GLY A 936 -0.34 36.73 34.99
CA GLY A 936 0.34 37.44 33.91
C GLY A 936 1.83 37.09 33.79
N GLU A 937 2.25 35.95 34.34
CA GLU A 937 3.60 35.43 34.18
C GLU A 937 3.66 34.55 32.92
N ILE A 938 4.71 34.73 32.13
CA ILE A 938 4.93 33.94 30.91
C ILE A 938 5.30 32.51 31.32
N ILE A 939 4.50 31.54 30.85
CA ILE A 939 4.74 30.10 31.04
C ILE A 939 5.23 29.40 29.77
N VAL A 940 4.95 29.98 28.58
CA VAL A 940 5.53 29.59 27.29
C VAL A 940 5.90 30.86 26.54
N TYR A 941 7.08 30.88 25.93
CA TYR A 941 7.50 31.96 25.04
C TYR A 941 8.27 31.36 23.86
N ASN A 942 7.77 31.59 22.67
CA ASN A 942 8.41 31.20 21.43
C ASN A 942 8.64 32.48 20.61
N ASN A 943 9.88 32.71 20.20
CA ASN A 943 10.30 33.93 19.50
C ASN A 943 9.87 33.97 18.02
N GLY A 944 9.05 33.03 17.56
CA GLY A 944 8.54 32.96 16.19
C GLY A 944 9.48 32.26 15.20
N GLU A 945 10.60 31.68 15.65
CA GLU A 945 11.55 30.97 14.79
C GLU A 945 11.21 29.47 14.75
N PHE A 946 10.43 29.06 13.75
CA PHE A 946 10.07 27.68 13.44
C PHE A 946 9.80 27.56 11.95
N GLU A 947 9.76 26.34 11.39
CA GLU A 947 9.40 26.13 9.99
C GLU A 947 7.88 26.21 9.82
N SER A 948 7.18 25.13 9.50
CA SER A 948 5.72 25.14 9.32
C SER A 948 4.92 24.86 10.58
N LEU A 949 5.56 24.44 11.68
CA LEU A 949 4.89 24.07 12.92
C LEU A 949 5.81 24.30 14.13
N ALA A 950 5.26 24.94 15.16
CA ALA A 950 5.78 24.93 16.52
C ALA A 950 4.79 24.21 17.44
N VAL A 951 5.30 23.31 18.30
CA VAL A 951 4.48 22.64 19.32
C VAL A 951 5.07 22.94 20.69
N GLU A 952 4.25 23.51 21.57
CA GLU A 952 4.65 23.91 22.92
C GLU A 952 3.77 23.22 23.97
N SER A 953 4.38 22.39 24.82
CA SER A 953 3.69 21.70 25.90
C SER A 953 3.87 22.43 27.23
N PHE A 954 2.79 22.67 27.97
CA PHE A 954 2.83 23.29 29.30
C PHE A 954 1.73 22.76 30.22
N CYS A 955 1.90 22.88 31.54
CA CYS A 955 0.85 22.54 32.50
C CYS A 955 0.60 23.74 33.40
N ALA A 956 -0.65 24.18 33.51
CA ALA A 956 -0.99 25.39 34.27
C ALA A 956 -0.70 25.30 35.80
N GLY A 957 -0.32 24.12 36.33
CA GLY A 957 -0.33 23.82 37.77
C GLY A 957 1.00 23.67 38.55
N ASP A 958 2.21 23.69 37.94
CA ASP A 958 3.45 23.25 38.65
C ASP A 958 4.70 24.14 38.48
N SER A 959 5.51 24.29 39.57
CA SER A 959 6.99 24.49 39.59
C SER A 959 7.56 24.50 41.05
N PRO A 960 8.88 24.23 41.38
CA PRO A 960 10.12 24.00 40.58
C PRO A 960 11.00 22.76 41.00
N CYS A 961 12.02 22.19 40.32
CA CYS A 961 12.85 22.49 39.14
C CYS A 961 13.63 21.20 38.72
N GLN A 962 13.63 20.83 37.43
CA GLN A 962 14.50 19.80 36.79
C GLN A 962 14.98 20.36 35.43
N ILE A 963 16.30 20.35 35.15
CA ILE A 963 16.85 20.78 33.86
C ILE A 963 16.99 19.56 32.94
N ILE A 964 16.27 19.56 31.82
CA ILE A 964 16.49 18.63 30.71
C ILE A 964 17.19 19.43 29.60
N ALA A 965 18.16 18.83 28.91
CA ALA A 965 18.81 19.49 27.79
C ALA A 965 19.28 18.50 26.72
N THR A 966 19.21 18.93 25.47
CA THR A 966 19.79 18.30 24.29
C THR A 966 21.03 19.11 23.87
N VAL A 967 22.06 18.43 23.36
CA VAL A 967 23.27 19.08 22.88
C VAL A 967 23.62 18.60 21.48
N GLU A 968 23.69 19.53 20.56
CA GLU A 968 24.04 19.29 19.17
C GLU A 968 25.33 20.00 18.80
N ALA A 969 26.10 19.43 17.88
CA ALA A 969 27.31 20.06 17.38
C ALA A 969 27.51 19.82 15.89
N THR A 970 27.86 20.87 15.16
CA THR A 970 28.36 20.75 13.79
C THR A 970 29.83 20.34 13.80
N ALA A 971 30.26 19.61 12.77
CA ALA A 971 31.67 19.33 12.57
C ALA A 971 32.43 20.60 12.14
N ALA A 972 33.74 20.66 12.45
CA ALA A 972 34.61 21.74 11.96
C ALA A 972 34.95 21.49 10.48
N SER A 973 35.10 22.53 9.65
CA SER A 973 35.36 22.35 8.21
C SER A 973 36.75 21.79 7.88
N SER A 974 37.71 21.89 8.81
CA SER A 974 39.04 21.27 8.72
C SER A 974 39.68 21.18 10.09
N GLU A 975 40.73 20.36 10.25
CA GLU A 975 41.54 20.26 11.49
C GLU A 975 42.16 21.59 11.96
N ALA A 976 42.31 22.54 11.03
CA ALA A 976 42.84 23.88 11.32
C ALA A 976 41.73 24.95 11.44
N ALA A 977 40.49 24.60 11.09
CA ALA A 977 39.36 25.49 11.20
C ALA A 977 38.82 25.51 12.63
N SER A 978 38.24 26.64 12.99
CA SER A 978 37.54 26.84 14.25
C SER A 978 36.23 27.49 13.88
N ASP A 979 35.36 26.70 13.28
CA ASP A 979 34.07 27.11 12.70
C ASP A 979 32.94 26.14 13.05
N ALA A 980 33.22 25.09 13.81
CA ALA A 980 32.17 24.28 14.41
C ALA A 980 31.34 25.10 15.39
N ILE A 981 30.08 24.72 15.52
CA ILE A 981 29.08 25.34 16.38
C ILE A 981 28.50 24.23 17.25
N LEU A 982 28.55 24.43 18.56
CA LEU A 982 27.88 23.57 19.54
C LEU A 982 26.69 24.34 20.12
N THR A 983 25.49 23.79 19.95
CA THR A 983 24.23 24.36 20.42
C THR A 983 23.66 23.48 21.52
N ILE A 984 23.19 24.09 22.59
CA ILE A 984 22.58 23.41 23.73
C ILE A 984 21.14 23.87 23.83
N GLU A 985 20.18 22.98 23.85
CA GLU A 985 18.78 23.36 24.04
C GLU A 985 18.30 22.81 25.38
N THR A 986 17.64 23.66 26.17
CA THR A 986 17.16 23.29 27.50
C THR A 986 15.65 23.18 27.49
N LEU A 987 15.15 21.98 27.75
CA LEU A 987 13.74 21.65 27.88
C LEU A 987 13.31 21.79 29.35
N SER A 988 13.27 23.02 29.86
CA SER A 988 12.95 23.31 31.26
C SER A 988 12.25 24.66 31.41
N THR A 989 11.37 24.77 32.40
CA THR A 989 10.53 25.95 32.72
C THR A 989 11.27 27.16 33.32
N ASP A 990 12.60 27.24 33.21
CA ASP A 990 13.44 28.25 33.89
C ASP A 990 14.30 28.98 32.85
N ASN A 991 14.01 30.25 32.52
CA ASN A 991 14.53 30.85 31.28
C ASN A 991 15.88 31.58 31.45
N ASP A 992 16.42 31.62 32.67
CA ASP A 992 17.69 32.29 32.99
C ASP A 992 18.83 31.26 33.16
N PHE A 993 19.09 30.47 32.11
CA PHE A 993 20.21 29.54 32.10
C PHE A 993 21.54 30.21 31.77
N VAL A 994 22.61 29.65 32.34
CA VAL A 994 23.97 29.90 31.88
C VAL A 994 24.63 28.58 31.55
N PHE A 995 25.38 28.60 30.46
CA PHE A 995 25.95 27.44 29.78
C PHE A 995 27.46 27.49 29.82
N SER A 996 28.09 26.33 29.73
CA SER A 996 29.53 26.14 29.75
C SER A 996 29.89 24.94 28.90
N ILE A 997 30.99 25.01 28.12
CA ILE A 997 31.57 23.88 27.37
C ILE A 997 32.95 23.43 27.89
N ASP A 998 33.44 24.06 28.96
CA ASP A 998 34.77 23.81 29.54
C ASP A 998 34.70 23.21 30.96
N GLY A 999 33.63 22.45 31.24
CA GLY A 999 33.43 21.80 32.55
C GLY A 999 33.09 22.78 33.68
N GLY A 1000 32.62 23.99 33.36
CA GLY A 1000 32.17 25.02 34.29
C GLY A 1000 33.24 26.03 34.71
N GLN A 1001 34.34 26.14 33.96
CA GLN A 1001 35.40 27.13 34.21
C GLN A 1001 35.01 28.52 33.70
N SER A 1002 34.28 28.59 32.59
CA SER A 1002 33.66 29.81 32.06
C SER A 1002 32.17 29.58 31.79
N TRP A 1003 31.37 30.64 31.92
CA TRP A 1003 29.91 30.57 31.77
C TRP A 1003 29.44 31.72 30.90
N GLN A 1004 28.51 31.45 29.99
CA GLN A 1004 27.85 32.44 29.15
C GLN A 1004 26.34 32.24 29.18
N SER A 1005 25.58 33.28 28.88
CA SER A 1005 24.12 33.20 28.78
C SER A 1005 23.63 32.68 27.44
N SER A 1006 24.48 32.71 26.41
CA SER A 1006 24.17 32.11 25.12
C SER A 1006 24.38 30.61 25.19
N ASN A 1007 23.44 29.87 24.64
CA ASN A 1007 23.47 28.43 24.49
C ASN A 1007 24.22 27.96 23.23
N ILE A 1008 24.73 28.90 22.42
CA ILE A 1008 25.49 28.63 21.20
C ILE A 1008 26.96 28.96 21.45
N PHE A 1009 27.82 27.99 21.14
CA PHE A 1009 29.27 28.11 21.20
C PHE A 1009 29.83 28.01 19.80
N GLN A 1010 30.22 29.15 19.24
CA GLN A 1010 30.73 29.25 17.87
C GLN A 1010 32.25 29.32 17.84
N GLY A 1011 32.80 28.94 16.69
CA GLY A 1011 34.22 29.05 16.43
C GLY A 1011 35.02 27.97 17.16
N LEU A 1012 34.43 26.79 17.29
CA LEU A 1012 35.05 25.64 17.94
C LEU A 1012 35.90 24.88 16.94
N ALA A 1013 37.05 24.41 17.40
CA ALA A 1013 37.88 23.47 16.64
C ALA A 1013 37.42 22.03 16.94
N ALA A 1014 37.82 21.08 16.09
CA ALA A 1014 37.64 19.66 16.40
C ALA A 1014 38.39 19.30 17.69
N ASP A 1015 37.64 18.96 18.74
CA ASP A 1015 38.14 18.56 20.06
C ASP A 1015 36.98 17.97 20.90
N THR A 1016 37.27 17.55 22.13
CA THR A 1016 36.25 17.14 23.12
C THR A 1016 35.90 18.28 24.07
N TYR A 1017 34.60 18.51 24.28
CA TYR A 1017 34.04 19.58 25.10
C TYR A 1017 33.18 19.02 26.25
N GLU A 1018 33.27 19.63 27.44
CA GLU A 1018 32.51 19.24 28.64
C GLU A 1018 31.39 20.25 28.92
N VAL A 1019 30.16 19.86 28.62
CA VAL A 1019 28.98 20.73 28.68
C VAL A 1019 28.40 20.77 30.10
N ARG A 1020 28.03 21.96 30.57
CA ARG A 1020 27.30 22.18 31.83
C ARG A 1020 26.27 23.31 31.72
N ILE A 1021 25.17 23.16 32.44
CA ILE A 1021 24.06 24.13 32.47
C ILE A 1021 23.62 24.34 33.92
N LYS A 1022 23.24 25.58 34.26
CA LYS A 1022 22.60 25.92 35.54
C LYS A 1022 21.67 27.11 35.38
N ASN A 1023 20.66 27.23 36.25
CA ASN A 1023 19.83 28.43 36.32
C ASN A 1023 20.53 29.60 37.03
N ALA A 1024 20.01 30.83 36.90
CA ALA A 1024 20.61 32.05 37.48
C ALA A 1024 20.67 32.04 39.02
N ALA A 1025 19.79 31.28 39.67
CA ALA A 1025 19.83 31.05 41.11
C ALA A 1025 20.90 30.02 41.55
N ALA A 1026 21.50 29.29 40.60
CA ALA A 1026 22.40 28.16 40.81
C ALA A 1026 21.83 27.06 41.72
N THR A 1027 20.53 26.79 41.59
CA THR A 1027 19.81 25.80 42.39
C THR A 1027 19.62 24.46 41.68
N CYS A 1028 19.85 24.39 40.36
CA CYS A 1028 19.73 23.19 39.52
C CYS A 1028 20.91 23.08 38.53
N ASP A 1029 21.41 21.88 38.22
CA ASP A 1029 22.56 21.64 37.32
C ASP A 1029 22.42 20.42 36.38
N TYR A 1030 23.02 20.52 35.18
CA TYR A 1030 23.11 19.48 34.13
C TYR A 1030 24.54 19.34 33.60
N MET A 1031 24.96 18.15 33.12
CA MET A 1031 26.30 17.90 32.57
C MET A 1031 26.35 16.78 31.52
N GLU A 1032 27.08 17.01 30.42
CA GLU A 1032 27.30 16.08 29.29
C GLU A 1032 28.72 16.25 28.69
N THR A 1033 29.20 15.31 27.87
CA THR A 1033 30.46 15.41 27.10
C THR A 1033 30.19 15.24 25.60
N VAL A 1034 30.70 16.16 24.78
CA VAL A 1034 30.49 16.20 23.32
C VAL A 1034 31.84 16.15 22.60
N VAL A 1035 31.93 15.39 21.51
CA VAL A 1035 33.11 15.32 20.65
C VAL A 1035 32.79 15.95 19.30
N ILE A 1036 33.54 16.98 18.91
CA ILE A 1036 33.41 17.62 17.60
C ILE A 1036 34.46 17.03 16.65
N GLY A 1037 34.00 16.43 15.56
CA GLY A 1037 34.83 15.93 14.45
C GLY A 1037 35.12 16.99 13.38
N VAL A 1038 35.82 16.58 12.32
CA VAL A 1038 36.10 17.40 11.13
C VAL A 1038 35.30 16.90 9.94
N CYS A 1039 34.60 17.78 9.22
CA CYS A 1039 33.93 17.51 7.96
C CYS A 1039 34.59 18.36 6.85
N ASP A 1040 35.65 17.83 6.25
CA ASP A 1040 36.43 18.46 5.16
C ASP A 1040 36.04 17.85 3.81
N PHE A 1041 34.78 18.03 3.42
CA PHE A 1041 34.28 17.61 2.11
C PHE A 1041 34.08 18.83 1.23
N THR A 1042 34.98 19.06 0.27
CA THR A 1042 34.87 20.23 -0.61
C THR A 1042 34.43 19.94 -2.05
N ASP A 1043 34.51 18.69 -2.54
CA ASP A 1043 33.92 18.21 -3.82
C ASP A 1043 34.32 16.74 -4.09
N LEU A 1044 33.44 15.98 -4.77
CA LEU A 1044 33.67 14.60 -5.25
C LEU A 1044 33.65 14.56 -6.79
N GLU A 1045 34.71 14.06 -7.42
CA GLU A 1045 34.73 13.79 -8.86
C GLU A 1045 34.30 12.34 -9.13
N ILE A 1046 33.14 12.17 -9.79
CA ILE A 1046 32.59 10.86 -10.14
C ILE A 1046 32.73 10.66 -11.65
N THR A 1047 33.60 9.73 -12.04
CA THR A 1047 33.81 9.36 -13.44
C THR A 1047 33.12 8.04 -13.73
N VAL A 1048 32.20 8.04 -14.68
CA VAL A 1048 31.51 6.83 -15.15
C VAL A 1048 32.05 6.42 -16.51
N THR A 1049 32.46 5.17 -16.64
CA THR A 1049 32.66 4.51 -17.93
C THR A 1049 31.48 3.59 -18.16
N HIS A 1050 30.74 3.84 -19.22
CA HIS A 1050 29.63 3.02 -19.65
C HIS A 1050 30.14 1.66 -20.17
N PRO A 1051 29.47 0.54 -19.84
CA PRO A 1051 29.75 -0.74 -20.49
C PRO A 1051 29.44 -0.64 -22.00
N TYR A 1052 30.04 -1.47 -22.85
CA TYR A 1052 29.89 -1.38 -24.30
C TYR A 1052 28.47 -1.78 -24.77
N SER A 1053 27.87 -2.80 -24.16
CA SER A 1053 26.51 -3.27 -24.39
C SER A 1053 25.82 -3.67 -23.08
N VAL A 1054 24.51 -3.96 -23.14
CA VAL A 1054 23.75 -4.52 -22.01
C VAL A 1054 24.24 -5.92 -21.58
N LEU A 1055 25.05 -6.58 -22.41
CA LEU A 1055 25.59 -7.92 -22.16
C LEU A 1055 27.04 -7.90 -21.65
N THR A 1056 27.66 -6.72 -21.55
CA THR A 1056 29.04 -6.58 -21.10
C THR A 1056 29.10 -5.92 -19.73
N THR A 1057 30.01 -6.39 -18.89
CA THR A 1057 30.29 -5.78 -17.59
C THR A 1057 31.46 -4.80 -17.66
N ASP A 1058 31.93 -4.33 -18.81
CA ASP A 1058 33.15 -3.51 -18.89
C ASP A 1058 32.99 -2.04 -18.42
N GLY A 1059 31.87 -1.71 -17.77
CA GLY A 1059 31.63 -0.42 -17.14
C GLY A 1059 32.47 -0.20 -15.87
N SER A 1060 32.56 1.06 -15.44
CA SER A 1060 33.19 1.42 -14.17
C SER A 1060 32.64 2.72 -13.59
N ILE A 1061 32.71 2.83 -12.27
CA ILE A 1061 32.44 4.03 -11.50
C ILE A 1061 33.69 4.33 -10.68
N ILE A 1062 34.28 5.49 -10.88
CA ILE A 1062 35.46 5.96 -10.14
C ILE A 1062 35.08 7.23 -9.39
N ILE A 1063 35.17 7.17 -8.08
CA ILE A 1063 34.84 8.23 -7.13
C ILE A 1063 36.16 8.71 -6.53
N ALA A 1064 36.54 9.95 -6.85
CA ALA A 1064 37.76 10.57 -6.36
C ALA A 1064 37.42 11.82 -5.55
N PRO A 1065 37.74 11.87 -4.25
CA PRO A 1065 37.70 13.12 -3.49
C PRO A 1065 38.68 14.12 -4.07
N SER A 1066 38.28 15.39 -4.14
CA SER A 1066 39.13 16.48 -4.64
C SER A 1066 40.33 16.80 -3.73
N THR A 1067 40.32 16.32 -2.47
CA THR A 1067 41.39 16.46 -1.47
C THR A 1067 41.94 15.08 -1.06
N GLU A 1068 43.27 14.95 -0.92
CA GLU A 1068 43.93 13.68 -0.51
C GLU A 1068 43.94 13.47 1.03
N GLU A 1069 43.29 14.33 1.82
CA GLU A 1069 43.28 14.26 3.29
C GLU A 1069 41.92 13.76 3.80
N GLY A 1070 41.79 12.44 4.01
CA GLY A 1070 40.62 11.80 4.61
C GLY A 1070 40.66 10.28 4.46
N SER A 1071 40.11 9.53 5.42
CA SER A 1071 39.80 8.10 5.25
C SER A 1071 38.30 7.98 4.98
N TYR A 1072 37.96 7.71 3.73
CA TYR A 1072 36.57 7.62 3.26
C TYR A 1072 36.19 6.17 2.98
N LEU A 1073 34.90 5.91 3.06
CA LEU A 1073 34.26 4.67 2.65
C LEU A 1073 33.29 4.97 1.51
N TYR A 1074 33.27 4.11 0.50
CA TYR A 1074 32.53 4.29 -0.74
C TYR A 1074 31.62 3.08 -0.97
N SER A 1075 30.41 3.32 -1.45
CA SER A 1075 29.40 2.30 -1.75
C SER A 1075 28.79 2.62 -3.11
N ILE A 1076 28.34 1.62 -3.87
CA ILE A 1076 27.57 1.78 -5.11
C ILE A 1076 26.20 1.08 -5.09
N ASP A 1077 25.79 0.55 -3.92
CA ASP A 1077 24.57 -0.23 -3.72
C ASP A 1077 23.63 0.40 -2.65
N GLY A 1078 23.72 1.72 -2.47
CA GLY A 1078 22.89 2.47 -1.53
C GLY A 1078 23.32 2.36 -0.07
N GLY A 1079 24.59 2.02 0.19
CA GLY A 1079 25.16 1.90 1.52
C GLY A 1079 25.02 0.50 2.13
N GLN A 1080 24.68 -0.50 1.31
CA GLN A 1080 24.61 -1.89 1.77
C GLN A 1080 26.01 -2.48 1.95
N ASN A 1081 26.99 -2.07 1.12
CA ASN A 1081 28.39 -2.46 1.27
C ASN A 1081 29.34 -1.27 1.07
N PHE A 1082 30.27 -1.09 2.02
CA PHE A 1082 31.26 -0.02 1.98
C PHE A 1082 32.68 -0.54 1.69
N GLU A 1083 33.33 0.02 0.69
CA GLU A 1083 34.72 -0.22 0.32
C GLU A 1083 35.63 0.95 0.69
N SER A 1084 36.88 0.67 1.07
CA SER A 1084 37.92 1.69 1.32
C SER A 1084 38.49 2.34 0.05
N SER A 1085 38.03 1.90 -1.12
CA SER A 1085 38.48 2.36 -2.45
C SER A 1085 37.28 2.84 -3.24
N GLY A 1086 37.31 4.06 -3.77
CA GLY A 1086 36.25 4.59 -4.63
C GLY A 1086 36.28 4.09 -6.08
N VAL A 1087 36.99 2.99 -6.37
CA VAL A 1087 37.19 2.48 -7.75
C VAL A 1087 36.42 1.18 -7.93
N PHE A 1088 35.30 1.24 -8.64
CA PHE A 1088 34.44 0.12 -8.95
C PHE A 1088 34.54 -0.22 -10.44
N MET A 1089 35.00 -1.42 -10.74
CA MET A 1089 35.27 -1.90 -12.11
C MET A 1089 34.40 -3.11 -12.42
N ASN A 1090 34.28 -3.41 -13.70
CA ASN A 1090 33.53 -4.55 -14.21
C ASN A 1090 32.01 -4.46 -13.90
N LEU A 1091 31.43 -3.27 -14.08
CA LEU A 1091 30.02 -3.00 -13.82
C LEU A 1091 29.16 -3.18 -15.08
N PRO A 1092 28.08 -4.00 -15.02
CA PRO A 1092 27.08 -4.07 -16.09
C PRO A 1092 26.24 -2.80 -16.21
N VAL A 1093 25.38 -2.76 -17.23
CA VAL A 1093 24.33 -1.75 -17.35
C VAL A 1093 23.42 -1.86 -16.14
N GLY A 1094 23.13 -0.73 -15.51
CA GLY A 1094 22.35 -0.70 -14.28
C GLY A 1094 22.43 0.65 -13.60
N GLU A 1095 21.49 0.90 -12.70
CA GLU A 1095 21.50 2.06 -11.83
C GLU A 1095 22.24 1.72 -10.54
N TYR A 1096 23.20 2.56 -10.19
CA TYR A 1096 24.05 2.39 -9.02
C TYR A 1096 23.81 3.55 -8.07
N ASN A 1097 23.43 3.24 -6.84
CA ASN A 1097 23.23 4.23 -5.81
C ASN A 1097 24.53 4.40 -5.01
N ILE A 1098 25.21 5.52 -5.22
CA ILE A 1098 26.55 5.74 -4.71
C ILE A 1098 26.49 6.51 -3.40
N VAL A 1099 27.10 5.97 -2.36
CA VAL A 1099 27.21 6.61 -1.04
C VAL A 1099 28.68 6.76 -0.66
N VAL A 1100 29.09 7.96 -0.26
CA VAL A 1100 30.42 8.24 0.28
C VAL A 1100 30.29 8.75 1.69
N THR A 1101 30.97 8.13 2.65
CA THR A 1101 30.94 8.54 4.06
C THR A 1101 32.36 8.64 4.61
N ASP A 1102 32.54 9.47 5.65
CA ASP A 1102 33.79 9.45 6.41
C ASP A 1102 33.84 8.26 7.40
N ASN A 1103 35.04 7.96 7.92
CA ASN A 1103 35.26 6.83 8.82
C ASN A 1103 34.65 7.01 10.25
N LEU A 1104 33.99 8.13 10.54
CA LEU A 1104 33.25 8.40 11.78
C LEU A 1104 31.75 8.60 11.53
N SER A 1105 31.30 8.46 10.28
CA SER A 1105 29.93 8.71 9.80
C SER A 1105 29.39 10.11 10.10
N SER A 1106 30.28 11.11 10.28
CA SER A 1106 29.87 12.49 10.58
C SER A 1106 29.34 13.26 9.37
N CYS A 1107 29.69 12.84 8.16
CA CYS A 1107 29.21 13.42 6.90
C CYS A 1107 29.08 12.33 5.82
N SER A 1108 27.95 12.32 5.10
CA SER A 1108 27.66 11.40 3.99
C SER A 1108 27.20 12.16 2.74
N TYR A 1109 27.51 11.60 1.57
CA TYR A 1109 27.09 12.09 0.24
C TYR A 1109 26.48 10.95 -0.56
N GLU A 1110 25.29 11.15 -1.12
CA GLU A 1110 24.56 10.15 -1.90
C GLU A 1110 24.20 10.66 -3.30
N PHE A 1111 24.31 9.79 -4.31
CA PHE A 1111 24.01 10.11 -5.70
C PHE A 1111 23.76 8.85 -6.54
N GLU A 1112 22.78 8.92 -7.42
CA GLU A 1112 22.49 7.84 -8.37
C GLU A 1112 23.30 7.99 -9.67
N ARG A 1113 23.80 6.88 -10.19
CA ARG A 1113 24.46 6.81 -11.50
C ARG A 1113 23.97 5.63 -12.30
N LEU A 1114 23.30 5.96 -13.40
CA LEU A 1114 22.95 5.01 -14.43
C LEU A 1114 24.14 4.74 -15.36
N LEU A 1115 24.57 3.48 -15.42
CA LEU A 1115 25.43 2.99 -16.49
C LEU A 1115 24.52 2.45 -17.60
N VAL A 1116 24.51 3.12 -18.74
CA VAL A 1116 23.89 2.63 -19.99
C VAL A 1116 24.94 2.01 -20.92
N PRO A 1117 24.57 1.33 -22.02
CA PRO A 1117 25.52 1.02 -23.08
C PRO A 1117 26.20 2.26 -23.64
N SER A 1118 27.51 2.16 -23.94
CA SER A 1118 28.37 3.24 -24.46
C SER A 1118 27.85 3.88 -25.76
N GLY A 1119 26.89 3.23 -26.44
CA GLY A 1119 26.20 3.76 -27.62
C GLY A 1119 24.95 4.59 -27.35
N VAL A 1120 24.52 4.78 -26.10
CA VAL A 1120 23.13 5.21 -25.78
C VAL A 1120 22.99 6.62 -25.16
N MET A 1121 24.02 7.30 -24.63
CA MET A 1121 23.80 8.65 -24.07
C MET A 1121 24.51 9.83 -24.74
N ALA A 1122 23.69 10.86 -24.96
CA ALA A 1122 23.95 12.29 -25.13
C ALA A 1122 24.77 12.75 -26.34
N VAL A 1123 24.06 13.36 -27.29
CA VAL A 1123 24.57 14.49 -28.07
C VAL A 1123 24.90 15.61 -27.08
N ASP A 1124 26.15 15.70 -26.64
CA ASP A 1124 26.72 16.98 -26.21
C ASP A 1124 27.91 17.35 -27.10
N GLU A 1125 28.06 18.66 -27.24
CA GLU A 1125 28.89 19.39 -28.19
C GLU A 1125 30.33 18.86 -28.31
N GLN A 1126 30.57 17.97 -29.27
CA GLN A 1126 31.87 17.93 -29.92
C GLN A 1126 31.83 18.65 -31.26
N ALA A 1127 32.52 19.78 -31.26
CA ALA A 1127 32.84 20.57 -32.43
C ALA A 1127 33.58 19.73 -33.49
N SER A 1128 32.92 19.43 -34.62
CA SER A 1128 33.60 19.46 -35.93
C SER A 1128 32.64 19.53 -37.14
N ILE A 1129 32.57 20.74 -37.72
CA ILE A 1129 32.50 21.06 -39.16
C ILE A 1129 31.45 20.30 -40.01
N GLY A 1130 30.17 20.67 -39.84
CA GLY A 1130 29.07 20.36 -40.75
C GLY A 1130 27.97 21.44 -40.70
N PRO A 1131 27.14 21.61 -41.74
CA PRO A 1131 26.13 22.68 -41.83
C PRO A 1131 25.07 22.57 -40.71
N ILE A 1132 24.79 23.69 -40.01
CA ILE A 1132 23.89 23.74 -38.84
C ILE A 1132 22.42 23.74 -39.29
N ILE A 1133 21.61 22.83 -38.74
CA ILE A 1133 20.13 22.83 -38.81
C ILE A 1133 19.60 23.61 -37.61
N ARG A 1134 18.62 24.50 -37.83
CA ARG A 1134 17.94 25.26 -36.76
C ARG A 1134 16.43 25.04 -36.81
N VAL A 1135 15.81 24.83 -35.66
CA VAL A 1135 14.36 24.72 -35.52
C VAL A 1135 13.83 25.89 -34.71
N TYR A 1136 12.99 26.74 -35.31
CA TYR A 1136 12.46 27.93 -34.64
C TYR A 1136 11.12 28.45 -35.21
N PRO A 1137 10.32 29.20 -34.43
CA PRO A 1137 10.47 29.44 -32.99
C PRO A 1137 10.25 28.14 -32.19
N ASN A 1138 10.97 28.03 -31.09
CA ASN A 1138 10.83 26.96 -30.12
C ASN A 1138 11.13 27.59 -28.73
N PRO A 1139 10.12 27.82 -27.87
CA PRO A 1139 8.74 27.36 -27.97
C PRO A 1139 7.95 27.96 -29.16
N THR A 1140 6.92 27.24 -29.64
CA THR A 1140 6.00 27.68 -30.70
C THR A 1140 4.54 27.64 -30.25
N ASN A 1141 3.69 28.54 -30.74
CA ASN A 1141 2.26 28.44 -30.47
C ASN A 1141 1.55 27.47 -31.42
N ASN A 1142 1.90 27.45 -32.71
CA ASN A 1142 1.23 26.63 -33.73
C ASN A 1142 2.10 26.35 -34.97
N GLN A 1143 3.24 27.02 -35.13
CA GLN A 1143 4.03 26.98 -36.36
C GLN A 1143 5.52 27.14 -36.09
N LEU A 1144 6.33 26.30 -36.70
CA LEU A 1144 7.78 26.34 -36.59
C LEU A 1144 8.44 26.10 -37.95
N SER A 1145 9.73 26.33 -38.06
CA SER A 1145 10.49 26.15 -39.29
C SER A 1145 11.80 25.43 -39.02
N ILE A 1146 12.16 24.54 -39.96
CA ILE A 1146 13.48 23.91 -40.04
C ILE A 1146 14.29 24.72 -41.05
N GLU A 1147 15.38 25.35 -40.63
CA GLU A 1147 16.28 26.14 -41.48
C GLU A 1147 17.69 25.57 -41.56
N LEU A 1148 18.29 25.69 -42.75
CA LEU A 1148 19.67 25.32 -43.05
C LEU A 1148 20.52 26.58 -43.21
N GLU A 1149 21.66 26.66 -42.52
CA GLU A 1149 22.53 27.85 -42.57
C GLU A 1149 23.15 28.13 -43.96
N SER A 1150 23.21 27.16 -44.89
CA SER A 1150 23.59 27.41 -46.29
C SER A 1150 22.93 26.46 -47.30
N SER A 1151 22.52 26.97 -48.46
CA SER A 1151 21.88 26.19 -49.54
C SER A 1151 22.84 25.26 -50.30
N SER A 1152 24.15 25.41 -50.12
CA SER A 1152 25.18 24.54 -50.71
C SER A 1152 25.37 23.22 -49.95
N ALA A 1153 24.63 22.99 -48.88
CA ALA A 1153 24.79 21.85 -47.98
C ALA A 1153 24.14 20.53 -48.44
N LEU A 1154 23.14 20.57 -49.32
CA LEU A 1154 22.34 19.38 -49.67
C LEU A 1154 22.64 18.86 -51.08
N SER A 1155 23.29 17.71 -51.19
CA SER A 1155 23.41 16.91 -52.42
C SER A 1155 22.13 16.12 -52.72
N GLN A 1156 21.33 15.83 -51.70
CA GLN A 1156 20.04 15.12 -51.75
C GLN A 1156 19.00 15.81 -50.83
N ALA A 1157 17.72 15.47 -50.96
CA ALA A 1157 16.68 16.06 -50.11
C ALA A 1157 16.85 15.62 -48.64
N LEU A 1158 16.75 16.57 -47.70
CA LEU A 1158 16.72 16.27 -46.26
C LEU A 1158 15.29 15.89 -45.89
N GLN A 1159 15.07 14.63 -45.51
CA GLN A 1159 13.78 14.18 -45.00
C GLN A 1159 13.64 14.63 -43.54
N PHE A 1160 12.42 14.88 -43.08
CA PHE A 1160 12.14 15.06 -41.66
C PHE A 1160 10.84 14.38 -41.26
N MET A 1161 10.74 14.03 -39.98
CA MET A 1161 9.53 13.51 -39.35
C MET A 1161 9.26 14.30 -38.08
N VAL A 1162 7.99 14.59 -37.83
CA VAL A 1162 7.49 15.17 -36.59
C VAL A 1162 6.72 14.10 -35.85
N PHE A 1163 7.00 13.90 -34.57
CA PHE A 1163 6.30 12.94 -33.73
C PHE A 1163 5.99 13.52 -32.35
N ASP A 1164 4.96 12.97 -31.70
CA ASP A 1164 4.60 13.34 -30.32
C ASP A 1164 5.48 12.61 -29.28
N ARG A 1165 5.23 12.84 -28.00
CA ARG A 1165 5.97 12.19 -26.90
C ARG A 1165 5.83 10.67 -26.83
N LEU A 1166 4.84 10.10 -27.52
CA LEU A 1166 4.58 8.67 -27.59
C LEU A 1166 5.18 8.04 -28.87
N GLY A 1167 6.03 8.79 -29.59
CA GLY A 1167 6.67 8.31 -30.82
C GLY A 1167 5.76 8.26 -32.05
N ARG A 1168 4.48 8.69 -31.93
CA ARG A 1168 3.54 8.65 -33.05
C ARG A 1168 3.88 9.72 -34.06
N VAL A 1169 4.10 9.32 -35.32
CA VAL A 1169 4.45 10.23 -36.41
C VAL A 1169 3.24 11.08 -36.80
N LEU A 1170 3.33 12.38 -36.55
CA LEU A 1170 2.30 13.37 -36.85
C LEU A 1170 2.40 13.88 -38.28
N GLU A 1171 3.63 14.13 -38.75
CA GLU A 1171 3.87 14.65 -40.10
C GLU A 1171 5.24 14.18 -40.60
N THR A 1172 5.37 13.97 -41.91
CA THR A 1172 6.67 13.76 -42.57
C THR A 1172 6.80 14.73 -43.75
N GLY A 1173 8.02 15.15 -44.03
CA GLY A 1173 8.28 16.11 -45.11
C GLY A 1173 9.72 16.06 -45.59
N SER A 1174 10.05 16.91 -46.56
CA SER A 1174 11.41 17.00 -47.08
C SER A 1174 11.80 18.40 -47.53
N ILE A 1175 13.05 18.80 -47.23
CA ILE A 1175 13.67 20.00 -47.79
C ILE A 1175 14.44 19.59 -49.05
N SER A 1176 13.96 20.05 -50.20
CA SER A 1176 14.56 19.75 -51.51
C SER A 1176 15.94 20.44 -51.69
N PRO A 1177 16.86 19.86 -52.49
CA PRO A 1177 18.14 20.49 -52.81
C PRO A 1177 17.97 21.90 -53.38
N GLY A 1178 18.59 22.90 -52.74
CA GLY A 1178 18.51 24.32 -53.10
C GLY A 1178 17.51 25.15 -52.29
N SER A 1179 16.64 24.51 -51.51
CA SER A 1179 15.82 25.17 -50.49
C SER A 1179 16.57 25.20 -49.14
N THR A 1180 16.37 26.25 -48.35
CA THR A 1180 17.02 26.42 -47.04
C THR A 1180 16.05 26.39 -45.87
N ARG A 1181 14.74 26.25 -46.12
CA ARG A 1181 13.70 26.30 -45.09
C ARG A 1181 12.50 25.47 -45.48
N GLU A 1182 11.94 24.75 -44.52
CA GLU A 1182 10.56 24.22 -44.58
C GLU A 1182 9.80 24.66 -43.32
N THR A 1183 8.48 24.81 -43.44
CA THR A 1183 7.62 25.28 -42.33
C THR A 1183 6.60 24.21 -41.96
N ILE A 1184 6.47 23.93 -40.67
CA ILE A 1184 5.63 22.89 -40.09
C ILE A 1184 4.50 23.55 -39.29
N TRP A 1185 3.28 23.00 -39.39
CA TRP A 1185 2.09 23.49 -38.69
C TRP A 1185 1.59 22.48 -37.67
N LEU A 1186 1.62 22.86 -36.39
CA LEU A 1186 1.14 22.05 -35.26
C LEU A 1186 -0.23 22.48 -34.73
N GLY A 1187 -0.94 23.37 -35.41
CA GLY A 1187 -2.16 23.98 -34.85
C GLY A 1187 -3.34 23.04 -34.62
N GLY A 1188 -3.30 21.80 -35.13
CA GLY A 1188 -4.31 20.77 -34.88
C GLY A 1188 -4.04 19.88 -33.66
N TYR A 1189 -2.89 20.02 -32.99
CA TYR A 1189 -2.45 19.15 -31.89
C TYR A 1189 -2.45 19.89 -30.54
N ALA A 1190 -2.50 19.19 -29.40
CA ALA A 1190 -2.55 19.81 -28.07
C ALA A 1190 -1.25 20.55 -27.68
N PRO A 1191 -1.25 21.54 -26.76
CA PRO A 1191 -0.02 22.03 -26.14
C PRO A 1191 0.79 20.88 -25.54
N GLY A 1192 2.13 20.94 -25.62
CA GLY A 1192 2.99 19.86 -25.15
C GLY A 1192 4.32 19.74 -25.90
N THR A 1193 5.05 18.66 -25.61
CA THR A 1193 6.37 18.38 -26.21
C THR A 1193 6.21 17.56 -27.49
N TYR A 1194 6.89 18.00 -28.54
CA TYR A 1194 6.99 17.34 -29.85
C TYR A 1194 8.45 17.15 -30.23
N PHE A 1195 8.72 16.23 -31.15
CA PHE A 1195 10.07 15.94 -31.61
C PHE A 1195 10.16 15.99 -33.13
N ILE A 1196 11.28 16.47 -33.65
CA ILE A 1196 11.57 16.53 -35.08
C ILE A 1196 12.86 15.78 -35.35
N LYS A 1197 12.79 14.75 -36.19
CA LYS A 1197 13.94 13.97 -36.66
C LYS A 1197 14.25 14.31 -38.11
N CYS A 1198 15.46 14.77 -38.40
CA CYS A 1198 15.94 15.06 -39.75
C CYS A 1198 16.91 13.97 -40.25
N LEU A 1199 16.77 13.54 -41.51
CA LEU A 1199 17.46 12.41 -42.12
C LEU A 1199 18.01 12.79 -43.51
N GLY A 1200 19.33 12.63 -43.75
CA GLY A 1200 19.94 12.86 -45.08
C GLY A 1200 21.46 12.65 -45.13
N GLU A 1201 22.03 12.48 -46.34
CA GLU A 1201 23.48 12.31 -46.54
C GLU A 1201 24.27 13.50 -45.98
N GLY A 1202 25.10 13.26 -44.96
CA GLY A 1202 25.92 14.28 -44.30
C GLY A 1202 25.30 14.92 -43.05
N PHE A 1203 24.08 14.51 -42.67
CA PHE A 1203 23.42 14.85 -41.41
C PHE A 1203 23.13 13.53 -40.69
N GLU A 1204 24.09 13.06 -39.89
CA GLU A 1204 23.84 11.92 -38.99
C GLU A 1204 22.70 12.31 -38.06
N GLN A 1205 21.63 11.53 -38.10
CA GLN A 1205 20.30 11.72 -37.51
C GLN A 1205 20.22 12.81 -36.41
N GLN A 1206 19.76 14.01 -36.77
CA GLN A 1206 19.58 15.08 -35.79
C GLN A 1206 18.13 15.15 -35.31
N ASN A 1207 17.95 15.10 -33.99
CA ASN A 1207 16.66 15.21 -33.32
C ASN A 1207 16.54 16.56 -32.61
N PHE A 1208 15.36 17.19 -32.69
CA PHE A 1208 15.06 18.46 -32.04
C PHE A 1208 13.81 18.33 -31.18
N LYS A 1209 13.92 18.66 -29.90
CA LYS A 1209 12.76 18.84 -29.00
C LYS A 1209 12.10 20.18 -29.29
N VAL A 1210 10.78 20.19 -29.46
CA VAL A 1210 9.95 21.37 -29.73
C VAL A 1210 8.87 21.48 -28.66
N ILE A 1211 8.75 22.63 -28.03
CA ILE A 1211 7.70 22.93 -27.05
C ILE A 1211 6.58 23.69 -27.76
N LYS A 1212 5.37 23.13 -27.75
CA LYS A 1212 4.15 23.83 -28.16
C LYS A 1212 3.46 24.41 -26.93
N MET A 1213 3.29 25.74 -26.92
CA MET A 1213 2.57 26.48 -25.86
C MET A 1213 1.06 26.37 -26.02
#